data_AF-A0AAD7K791-F1
#
_entry.id   AF-A0AAD7K791-F1
#
_cell.length_a   1.000
_cell.length_b   1.000
_cell.length_c   1.000
_cell.angle_alpha   90.00
_cell.angle_beta   90.00
_cell.angle_gamma   90.00
#
_symmetry.space_group_name_H-M   'P 1'
#
loop_
_entity.id
_entity.type
_entity.pdbx_description
1 polymer ?
#
loop_
_entity_poly.entity_id
_entity_poly.type
_entity_poly.pdbx_seq_one_letter_code
_entity_poly.pdbx_strand_id
1 'polypeptide(L)'
;MSSTKGLPVKTSARAIATSSKAQPSKPIELEVVDGSEAEDDSDDFKAPLRKSSHKPKVATLPNAVSGATRKPRTTSDKPIIVIDDSDDDSGVKSELPIRTKTVSNLEPLRHASTAASTPSPSSVSLGKQKEPPAAVPSFHSSSLGSLPDRAQMEAERLARRKRLLQDDEAAGDSKRQRTSDAAVSISTKTSLASRMFYDGASFPTATVHANPRADGREAIRFEDIVGKSQLKLAILSTYTLDPDWLALHFDSDVPVIVIAGTGSEENGPSMSRSFRNPNWIQTCPKLGKGGCFHMKYMVLCYKSGRLRVVVSTANLLLLDWEHLENAVFIQDVLPRSSSNVIGDTLGAKEESADGFATVLENVLKATNVGPALESLRVKTPNLPLKSISDISRLWDWSNVTAELVPSFAGKWEGWKKIQATGHPRLMCALNALSMATSDTQKLVVECQGSSIGTYTSQWFNQFYISATGHSSALKSHMRFSERERKKLEYPSGVKVVFPTLATVKDTGRHGAGSLFCTRKKWNGKTFPRAAFHDSKSSAGRVLMHTKMVIGSFTQKRNTKADPSDAAGWVYVGSHNFTAAAWGNLSGSADAPVLNVNNYELGVVMPLQTVQDVNSASAWERPPRKYTADDVPWMQEENRQLL
;
A
#
# COMPACT_ATOMS: atom_id res chain seq x y z
N MET A 1 60.17 -10.00 42.99
CA MET A 1 60.79 -9.01 42.07
C MET A 1 59.68 -8.28 41.32
N SER A 2 59.87 -6.98 41.04
CA SER A 2 59.16 -6.05 40.12
C SER A 2 57.76 -6.45 39.57
N SER A 3 56.67 -5.67 39.66
CA SER A 3 56.46 -4.27 39.20
C SER A 3 56.74 -4.11 37.69
N THR A 4 55.92 -3.49 36.82
CA THR A 4 55.05 -2.31 36.97
C THR A 4 53.96 -2.21 35.88
N LYS A 5 52.79 -1.66 36.24
CA LYS A 5 51.97 -0.61 35.56
C LYS A 5 51.49 -0.77 34.09
N GLY A 6 50.20 -0.47 33.88
CA GLY A 6 49.61 -0.09 32.59
C GLY A 6 49.15 1.37 32.54
N LEU A 7 48.17 1.66 31.66
CA LEU A 7 47.54 2.95 31.28
C LEU A 7 48.28 3.79 30.20
N PRO A 8 47.57 4.62 29.38
CA PRO A 8 46.11 4.68 29.14
C PRO A 8 45.66 4.70 27.66
N VAL A 9 44.38 4.40 27.45
CA VAL A 9 43.62 4.68 26.21
C VAL A 9 43.39 6.19 26.06
N LYS A 10 43.51 6.73 24.84
CA LYS A 10 43.11 8.12 24.52
C LYS A 10 41.71 8.16 23.92
N THR A 11 40.74 8.60 24.70
CA THR A 11 39.44 9.10 24.20
C THR A 11 39.58 10.56 23.77
N SER A 12 39.09 10.91 22.58
CA SER A 12 39.05 12.30 22.10
C SER A 12 37.62 12.84 22.13
N ALA A 13 37.22 13.36 23.30
CA ALA A 13 36.02 14.18 23.41
C ALA A 13 36.41 15.66 23.19
N ARG A 14 35.84 16.30 22.17
CA ARG A 14 36.10 17.72 21.89
C ARG A 14 34.96 18.58 22.43
N ALA A 15 35.15 19.13 23.63
CA ALA A 15 34.25 20.11 24.21
C ALA A 15 34.30 21.43 23.41
N ILE A 16 33.15 22.09 23.23
CA ILE A 16 33.06 23.47 22.76
C ILE A 16 32.69 24.33 23.98
N ALA A 17 33.57 25.25 24.35
CA ALA A 17 33.38 26.15 25.47
C ALA A 17 32.56 27.38 25.07
N THR A 18 31.57 27.72 25.90
CA THR A 18 30.85 29.00 25.85
C THR A 18 31.73 30.14 26.36
N SER A 19 31.80 31.26 25.63
CA SER A 19 32.52 32.47 26.07
C SER A 19 31.57 33.67 26.13
N SER A 20 31.07 33.98 27.32
CA SER A 20 30.37 35.22 27.63
C SER A 20 31.34 36.26 28.22
N LYS A 21 31.40 37.46 27.66
CA LYS A 21 31.90 38.66 28.35
C LYS A 21 30.99 39.84 28.06
N ALA A 22 30.43 40.40 29.11
CA ALA A 22 29.62 41.62 29.08
C ALA A 22 30.48 42.85 29.38
N GLN A 23 30.03 44.02 28.92
CA GLN A 23 30.42 45.34 29.43
C GLN A 23 29.16 46.20 29.65
N PRO A 24 29.22 47.23 30.53
CA PRO A 24 28.05 47.65 31.30
C PRO A 24 27.19 48.78 30.70
N SER A 25 26.00 48.89 31.28
CA SER A 25 24.86 49.78 31.00
C SER A 25 25.06 51.27 31.28
N LYS A 26 24.22 52.12 30.65
CA LYS A 26 23.53 53.25 31.30
C LYS A 26 22.10 53.46 30.71
N PRO A 27 21.16 54.11 31.43
CA PRO A 27 19.71 54.01 31.21
C PRO A 27 19.05 55.29 30.66
N ILE A 28 17.76 55.19 30.31
CA ILE A 28 16.67 56.21 30.28
C ILE A 28 15.40 55.39 30.00
N GLU A 29 14.52 55.13 30.97
CA GLU A 29 13.44 55.96 31.54
C GLU A 29 12.07 55.63 30.91
N LEU A 30 11.07 55.41 31.77
CA LEU A 30 9.69 55.06 31.44
C LEU A 30 8.81 56.29 31.69
N GLU A 31 8.05 56.72 30.70
CA GLU A 31 6.89 57.59 30.94
C GLU A 31 5.59 56.79 30.80
N VAL A 32 4.71 56.99 31.78
CA VAL A 32 3.31 56.59 31.79
C VAL A 32 2.50 57.87 31.61
N VAL A 33 1.60 57.90 30.63
CA VAL A 33 0.51 58.88 30.58
C VAL A 33 -0.79 58.15 30.29
N ASP A 34 -1.84 58.57 30.98
CA ASP A 34 -3.17 57.97 31.04
C ASP A 34 -4.22 58.96 30.50
N GLY A 35 -5.37 58.45 30.06
CA GLY A 35 -6.53 59.21 29.59
C GLY A 35 -6.38 59.93 28.24
N SER A 36 -7.45 60.47 27.65
CA SER A 36 -8.90 60.23 27.80
C SER A 36 -9.64 61.13 26.80
N GLU A 37 -10.86 60.75 26.39
CA GLU A 37 -11.85 61.61 25.68
C GLU A 37 -11.46 62.10 24.26
N ALA A 38 -12.38 62.59 23.41
CA ALA A 38 -13.77 62.21 23.11
C ALA A 38 -14.22 62.97 21.83
N GLU A 39 -15.33 62.51 21.22
CA GLU A 39 -16.16 63.23 20.22
C GLU A 39 -15.53 63.62 18.86
N ASP A 40 -16.29 64.03 17.85
CA ASP A 40 -17.51 63.49 17.20
C ASP A 40 -17.74 64.36 15.94
N ASP A 41 -18.19 63.80 14.81
CA ASP A 41 -18.99 64.53 13.81
C ASP A 41 -19.42 63.63 12.62
N SER A 42 -20.74 63.37 12.55
CA SER A 42 -21.69 63.61 11.42
C SER A 42 -21.23 63.51 9.93
N ASP A 43 -22.05 63.11 8.93
CA ASP A 43 -23.46 62.69 8.91
C ASP A 43 -23.86 61.88 7.63
N ASP A 44 -24.65 60.82 7.83
CA ASP A 44 -25.89 60.35 7.17
C ASP A 44 -26.16 60.21 5.62
N PHE A 45 -27.18 59.35 5.34
CA PHE A 45 -28.06 59.16 4.17
C PHE A 45 -27.51 58.55 2.85
N LYS A 46 -28.02 57.41 2.33
CA LYS A 46 -29.44 57.08 2.10
C LYS A 46 -29.68 55.59 1.72
N ALA A 47 -30.80 55.00 2.19
CA ALA A 47 -31.44 53.80 1.60
C ALA A 47 -32.47 54.19 0.50
N PRO A 48 -33.04 53.26 -0.30
CA PRO A 48 -34.21 52.42 0.10
C PRO A 48 -34.06 50.91 -0.25
N LEU A 49 -34.60 49.93 0.49
CA LEU A 49 -36.01 49.46 0.58
C LEU A 49 -36.56 48.90 -0.78
N ARG A 50 -37.40 47.85 -0.87
CA ARG A 50 -38.44 47.38 0.08
C ARG A 50 -39.09 46.01 -0.28
N LYS A 51 -39.26 45.11 0.72
CA LYS A 51 -40.40 44.17 1.01
C LYS A 51 -40.85 43.15 -0.10
N SER A 52 -41.59 42.07 0.17
CA SER A 52 -42.44 41.63 1.31
C SER A 52 -42.47 40.08 1.36
N SER A 53 -43.12 39.31 2.26
CA SER A 53 -43.47 39.36 3.69
C SER A 53 -44.39 38.16 4.01
N HIS A 54 -44.19 37.52 5.18
CA HIS A 54 -45.23 36.89 6.03
C HIS A 54 -45.78 35.45 5.80
N LYS A 55 -45.26 34.55 6.67
CA LYS A 55 -45.98 33.74 7.70
C LYS A 55 -46.69 32.40 7.33
N PRO A 56 -46.87 31.49 8.32
CA PRO A 56 -46.95 30.03 8.10
C PRO A 56 -48.34 29.41 8.36
N LYS A 57 -48.49 28.11 8.05
CA LYS A 57 -49.59 27.24 8.54
C LYS A 57 -49.10 25.83 8.92
N VAL A 58 -49.96 25.12 9.67
CA VAL A 58 -49.68 23.95 10.52
C VAL A 58 -50.51 22.72 10.09
N ALA A 59 -50.06 21.52 10.48
CA ALA A 59 -50.73 20.20 10.38
C ALA A 59 -50.85 19.60 8.95
N THR A 60 -51.01 18.28 8.73
CA THR A 60 -51.46 17.19 9.62
C THR A 60 -50.86 15.82 9.22
N LEU A 61 -50.84 14.84 10.14
CA LEU A 61 -50.69 13.40 9.85
C LEU A 61 -51.95 12.82 9.13
N PRO A 62 -51.84 11.65 8.48
CA PRO A 62 -52.48 10.46 9.09
C PRO A 62 -51.76 9.10 8.88
N ASN A 63 -52.06 8.14 9.77
CA ASN A 63 -51.90 6.68 9.55
C ASN A 63 -53.09 6.15 8.68
N ALA A 64 -53.25 4.90 8.21
CA ALA A 64 -52.60 3.61 8.51
C ALA A 64 -52.95 2.52 7.43
N VAL A 65 -52.19 1.41 7.43
CA VAL A 65 -52.58 -0.01 7.10
C VAL A 65 -53.17 -0.38 5.72
N SER A 66 -52.37 -1.10 4.91
CA SER A 66 -52.58 -2.51 4.45
C SER A 66 -51.39 -2.90 3.52
N GLY A 67 -51.01 -4.15 3.25
CA GLY A 67 -51.57 -5.44 3.63
C GLY A 67 -51.49 -6.47 2.48
N ALA A 68 -50.29 -6.84 2.01
CA ALA A 68 -50.12 -7.87 0.98
C ALA A 68 -48.78 -8.63 1.08
N THR A 69 -48.82 -9.94 0.84
CA THR A 69 -47.70 -10.89 1.00
C THR A 69 -46.96 -11.16 -0.32
N ARG A 70 -45.63 -11.33 -0.26
CA ARG A 70 -44.89 -12.09 -1.29
C ARG A 70 -43.60 -12.72 -0.76
N LYS A 71 -43.31 -13.94 -1.23
CA LYS A 71 -42.23 -14.83 -0.79
C LYS A 71 -40.84 -14.31 -1.21
N PRO A 72 -39.75 -14.68 -0.50
CA PRO A 72 -38.39 -14.29 -0.87
C PRO A 72 -37.95 -14.99 -2.17
N ARG A 73 -37.21 -14.27 -3.01
CA ARG A 73 -36.56 -14.82 -4.21
C ARG A 73 -35.04 -14.78 -4.02
N THR A 74 -34.43 -15.95 -3.91
CA THR A 74 -32.99 -16.15 -3.80
C THR A 74 -32.32 -16.03 -5.17
N THR A 75 -31.44 -15.05 -5.34
CA THR A 75 -30.37 -15.06 -6.36
C THR A 75 -29.21 -14.20 -5.85
N SER A 76 -28.12 -14.84 -5.44
CA SER A 76 -26.90 -14.17 -4.97
C SER A 76 -25.87 -14.11 -6.09
N ASP A 77 -26.10 -13.24 -7.08
CA ASP A 77 -25.06 -12.85 -8.03
C ASP A 77 -24.52 -11.48 -7.62
N LYS A 78 -23.42 -11.50 -6.86
CA LYS A 78 -22.61 -10.28 -6.65
C LYS A 78 -21.70 -10.13 -7.88
N PRO A 79 -21.84 -9.09 -8.71
CA PRO A 79 -20.86 -8.83 -9.75
C PRO A 79 -19.51 -8.50 -9.11
N ILE A 80 -18.43 -8.99 -9.72
CA ILE A 80 -17.08 -8.55 -9.41
C ILE A 80 -17.01 -7.06 -9.76
N ILE A 81 -16.86 -6.20 -8.76
CA ILE A 81 -16.71 -4.77 -8.96
C ILE A 81 -15.28 -4.51 -9.45
N VAL A 82 -15.10 -4.51 -10.77
CA VAL A 82 -13.89 -4.00 -11.40
C VAL A 82 -13.95 -2.47 -11.40
N ILE A 83 -13.21 -1.84 -10.50
CA ILE A 83 -12.92 -0.40 -10.60
C ILE A 83 -11.67 -0.28 -11.47
N ASP A 84 -11.81 0.39 -12.61
CA ASP A 84 -10.69 0.70 -13.50
C ASP A 84 -9.88 1.86 -12.89
N ASP A 85 -8.58 1.65 -12.66
CA ASP A 85 -7.60 2.72 -12.38
C ASP A 85 -7.32 3.52 -13.69
N SER A 86 -8.38 4.05 -14.30
CA SER A 86 -8.33 4.83 -15.54
C SER A 86 -8.02 6.29 -15.24
N ASP A 87 -6.79 6.71 -15.55
CA ASP A 87 -6.41 8.13 -15.63
C ASP A 87 -7.15 8.81 -16.81
N ASP A 88 -8.40 9.23 -16.61
CA ASP A 88 -9.14 10.06 -17.58
C ASP A 88 -8.86 11.56 -17.32
N ASP A 89 -7.78 12.06 -17.92
CA ASP A 89 -7.42 13.47 -17.95
C ASP A 89 -7.94 14.16 -19.22
N SER A 90 -9.09 14.83 -19.13
CA SER A 90 -9.57 15.76 -20.15
C SER A 90 -10.37 16.93 -19.56
N GLY A 91 -9.69 17.79 -18.80
CA GLY A 91 -10.28 18.99 -18.20
C GLY A 91 -10.36 20.20 -19.14
N VAL A 92 -11.22 20.18 -20.17
CA VAL A 92 -11.66 21.40 -20.88
C VAL A 92 -13.15 21.31 -21.20
N LYS A 93 -13.95 22.22 -20.64
CA LYS A 93 -15.35 22.45 -21.04
C LYS A 93 -15.54 23.92 -21.42
N SER A 94 -15.71 24.19 -22.70
CA SER A 94 -16.39 25.39 -23.19
C SER A 94 -17.90 25.15 -23.18
N GLU A 95 -18.66 26.10 -22.61
CA GLU A 95 -20.11 26.02 -22.53
C GLU A 95 -20.79 26.30 -23.89
N LEU A 96 -21.94 25.67 -24.14
CA LEU A 96 -23.23 26.24 -24.59
C LEU A 96 -24.17 25.13 -25.14
N PRO A 97 -25.50 25.34 -25.21
CA PRO A 97 -26.42 24.38 -24.59
C PRO A 97 -27.12 23.38 -25.53
N ILE A 98 -27.65 22.35 -24.86
CA ILE A 98 -28.54 21.30 -25.36
C ILE A 98 -29.80 21.89 -26.00
N ARG A 99 -30.19 21.36 -27.17
CA ARG A 99 -31.59 21.40 -27.64
C ARG A 99 -32.16 19.99 -27.72
N THR A 100 -33.07 19.69 -26.82
CA THR A 100 -33.85 18.45 -26.80
C THR A 100 -34.80 18.37 -28.00
N LYS A 101 -34.99 17.15 -28.55
CA LYS A 101 -36.26 16.69 -29.11
C LYS A 101 -36.30 15.16 -29.18
N THR A 102 -37.13 14.58 -28.32
CA THR A 102 -37.63 13.19 -28.38
C THR A 102 -38.70 13.03 -29.46
N VAL A 103 -39.20 11.79 -29.61
CA VAL A 103 -40.55 11.37 -30.09
C VAL A 103 -40.58 10.50 -31.37
N SER A 104 -40.43 9.19 -31.14
CA SER A 104 -41.41 8.10 -31.44
C SER A 104 -41.47 7.32 -32.77
N ASN A 105 -41.93 6.07 -32.60
CA ASN A 105 -42.60 5.12 -33.52
C ASN A 105 -41.71 4.27 -34.45
N LEU A 106 -41.63 2.94 -34.27
CA LEU A 106 -42.62 1.85 -34.50
C LEU A 106 -42.79 1.55 -36.00
N GLU A 107 -42.10 0.54 -36.55
CA GLU A 107 -42.51 -0.89 -36.69
C GLU A 107 -43.07 -1.20 -38.12
N PRO A 108 -43.30 -2.46 -38.57
CA PRO A 108 -42.26 -3.43 -38.97
C PRO A 108 -42.52 -4.10 -40.37
N LEU A 109 -41.78 -5.19 -40.68
CA LEU A 109 -42.15 -6.37 -41.54
C LEU A 109 -41.54 -6.56 -42.97
N ARG A 110 -40.83 -7.71 -43.08
CA ARG A 110 -40.90 -8.79 -44.11
C ARG A 110 -40.33 -8.66 -45.55
N HIS A 111 -39.36 -9.55 -45.79
CA HIS A 111 -39.14 -10.47 -46.93
C HIS A 111 -39.55 -10.10 -48.39
N ALA A 112 -38.58 -10.22 -49.30
CA ALA A 112 -38.67 -11.11 -50.49
C ALA A 112 -37.25 -11.39 -51.06
N SER A 113 -37.14 -12.34 -52.00
CA SER A 113 -35.86 -12.91 -52.49
C SER A 113 -35.80 -13.02 -54.03
N THR A 114 -34.62 -12.78 -54.61
CA THR A 114 -34.15 -13.16 -55.97
C THR A 114 -32.62 -13.19 -55.91
N ALA A 115 -31.88 -14.29 -56.15
CA ALA A 115 -31.65 -15.02 -57.41
C ALA A 115 -31.05 -14.14 -58.53
N ALA A 116 -30.01 -14.52 -59.31
CA ALA A 116 -28.98 -15.57 -59.20
C ALA A 116 -27.93 -15.35 -60.33
N SER A 117 -26.65 -15.72 -60.15
CA SER A 117 -25.76 -16.24 -61.23
C SER A 117 -24.32 -16.51 -60.76
N THR A 118 -23.82 -17.72 -61.02
CA THR A 118 -22.39 -18.07 -61.11
C THR A 118 -21.97 -18.07 -62.60
N PRO A 119 -20.65 -18.07 -62.91
CA PRO A 119 -20.03 -19.38 -63.15
C PRO A 119 -18.58 -19.54 -62.66
N SER A 120 -18.22 -20.80 -62.42
CA SER A 120 -16.85 -21.36 -62.48
C SER A 120 -16.82 -22.33 -63.71
N PRO A 121 -15.77 -23.10 -64.09
CA PRO A 121 -14.62 -23.57 -63.30
C PRO A 121 -13.27 -23.66 -64.07
N SER A 122 -12.24 -24.23 -63.42
CA SER A 122 -11.33 -25.22 -64.03
C SER A 122 -10.53 -25.97 -62.94
N SER A 123 -10.36 -27.28 -63.11
CA SER A 123 -9.73 -28.20 -62.14
C SER A 123 -8.91 -29.27 -62.86
N VAL A 124 -7.87 -29.82 -62.21
CA VAL A 124 -7.13 -31.01 -62.68
C VAL A 124 -6.78 -31.92 -61.48
N SER A 125 -6.72 -33.24 -61.73
CA SER A 125 -6.48 -34.36 -60.78
C SER A 125 -5.90 -35.57 -61.55
N LEU A 126 -5.57 -36.76 -61.03
CA LEU A 126 -5.81 -37.45 -59.75
C LEU A 126 -4.74 -38.55 -59.55
N GLY A 127 -4.27 -38.84 -58.33
CA GLY A 127 -3.40 -40.01 -58.05
C GLY A 127 -3.60 -40.62 -56.64
N LYS A 128 -3.92 -41.92 -56.55
CA LYS A 128 -4.26 -42.68 -55.32
C LYS A 128 -3.52 -44.03 -55.26
N GLN A 129 -3.05 -44.44 -54.06
CA GLN A 129 -3.11 -45.82 -53.47
C GLN A 129 -2.98 -45.69 -51.92
N LYS A 130 -3.97 -46.05 -51.08
CA LYS A 130 -4.20 -47.32 -50.32
C LYS A 130 -3.04 -47.73 -49.37
N GLU A 131 -3.08 -47.58 -48.03
CA GLU A 131 -3.91 -48.23 -46.94
C GLU A 131 -3.19 -49.42 -46.23
N PRO A 132 -3.48 -49.81 -44.96
CA PRO A 132 -3.71 -49.06 -43.70
C PRO A 132 -2.92 -49.73 -42.49
N PRO A 133 -3.39 -49.78 -41.21
CA PRO A 133 -3.35 -48.73 -40.18
C PRO A 133 -2.72 -49.15 -38.81
N ALA A 134 -2.62 -48.21 -37.86
CA ALA A 134 -2.58 -48.49 -36.42
C ALA A 134 -3.50 -47.51 -35.66
N ALA A 135 -4.20 -48.00 -34.62
CA ALA A 135 -5.46 -47.41 -34.17
C ALA A 135 -5.37 -46.44 -32.98
N VAL A 136 -6.29 -45.48 -32.96
CA VAL A 136 -6.67 -44.66 -31.80
C VAL A 136 -8.12 -44.99 -31.43
N PRO A 137 -8.46 -45.33 -30.17
CA PRO A 137 -9.83 -45.45 -29.74
C PRO A 137 -10.34 -44.12 -29.15
N SER A 138 -11.32 -43.50 -29.81
CA SER A 138 -12.19 -42.50 -29.20
C SER A 138 -13.38 -43.21 -28.54
N PHE A 139 -13.75 -42.82 -27.31
CA PHE A 139 -14.99 -43.32 -26.70
C PHE A 139 -15.77 -42.23 -25.94
N HIS A 140 -16.96 -41.97 -26.50
CA HIS A 140 -18.21 -41.43 -25.96
C HIS A 140 -18.29 -40.13 -25.13
N SER A 141 -19.16 -39.25 -25.62
CA SER A 141 -20.00 -38.37 -24.82
C SER A 141 -21.11 -39.16 -24.12
N SER A 142 -21.37 -38.84 -22.85
CA SER A 142 -22.58 -39.29 -22.16
C SER A 142 -23.08 -38.25 -21.15
N SER A 143 -24.39 -38.03 -21.22
CA SER A 143 -25.31 -37.19 -20.43
C SER A 143 -24.93 -36.74 -19.01
N LEU A 144 -25.48 -35.58 -18.64
CA LEU A 144 -25.70 -35.07 -17.29
C LEU A 144 -25.95 -36.14 -16.20
N GLY A 145 -25.33 -35.96 -15.03
CA GLY A 145 -25.69 -36.66 -13.80
C GLY A 145 -24.91 -36.19 -12.56
N SER A 146 -25.64 -35.67 -11.56
CA SER A 146 -25.26 -35.45 -10.14
C SER A 146 -24.03 -34.60 -9.78
N LEU A 147 -24.26 -33.58 -8.94
CA LEU A 147 -23.23 -32.95 -8.10
C LEU A 147 -22.83 -33.93 -6.97
N PRO A 148 -21.53 -34.05 -6.61
CA PRO A 148 -21.13 -34.84 -5.44
C PRO A 148 -21.54 -34.16 -4.13
N ASP A 149 -21.98 -34.97 -3.16
CA ASP A 149 -22.50 -34.53 -1.87
C ASP A 149 -21.41 -33.85 -1.02
N ARG A 150 -21.75 -32.69 -0.45
CA ARG A 150 -20.90 -31.94 0.48
C ARG A 150 -20.51 -32.78 1.71
N ALA A 151 -21.36 -33.71 2.14
CA ALA A 151 -21.05 -34.62 3.23
C ALA A 151 -19.93 -35.63 2.88
N GLN A 152 -19.80 -36.06 1.62
CA GLN A 152 -18.73 -36.97 1.20
C GLN A 152 -17.35 -36.30 1.27
N MET A 153 -17.23 -35.04 0.85
CA MET A 153 -15.97 -34.30 0.97
C MET A 153 -15.55 -34.03 2.42
N GLU A 154 -16.50 -33.75 3.33
CA GLU A 154 -16.17 -33.62 4.77
C GLU A 154 -15.80 -34.97 5.40
N ALA A 155 -16.47 -36.06 5.01
CA ALA A 155 -16.11 -37.42 5.44
C ALA A 155 -14.71 -37.82 4.95
N GLU A 156 -14.37 -37.54 3.70
CA GLU A 156 -13.04 -37.83 3.13
C GLU A 156 -11.95 -36.98 3.79
N ARG A 157 -12.20 -35.68 4.05
CA ARG A 157 -11.30 -34.81 4.80
C ARG A 157 -11.07 -35.31 6.23
N LEU A 158 -12.11 -35.76 6.93
CA LEU A 158 -12.01 -36.35 8.27
C LEU A 158 -11.26 -37.68 8.26
N ALA A 159 -11.51 -38.55 7.27
CA ALA A 159 -10.78 -39.81 7.09
C ALA A 159 -9.28 -39.57 6.83
N ARG A 160 -8.92 -38.58 6.01
CA ARG A 160 -7.52 -38.20 5.73
C ARG A 160 -6.82 -37.68 6.98
N ARG A 161 -7.50 -36.85 7.80
CA ARG A 161 -6.99 -36.40 9.10
C ARG A 161 -6.82 -37.55 10.10
N LYS A 162 -7.71 -38.55 10.08
CA LYS A 162 -7.63 -39.71 10.97
C LYS A 162 -6.50 -40.68 10.59
N ARG A 163 -6.17 -40.84 9.31
CA ARG A 163 -4.99 -41.61 8.86
C ARG A 163 -3.68 -40.96 9.30
N LEU A 164 -3.53 -39.65 9.10
CA LEU A 164 -2.34 -38.90 9.57
C LEU A 164 -2.10 -39.06 11.09
N LEU A 165 -3.17 -39.10 11.89
CA LEU A 165 -3.09 -39.34 13.34
C LEU A 165 -2.86 -40.82 13.73
N GLN A 166 -3.01 -41.77 12.81
CA GLN A 166 -2.69 -43.19 13.03
C GLN A 166 -1.26 -43.54 12.58
N ASP A 167 -0.74 -42.85 11.56
CA ASP A 167 0.64 -43.01 11.11
C ASP A 167 1.65 -42.48 12.17
N ASP A 168 1.29 -41.43 12.93
CA ASP A 168 2.09 -40.90 14.05
C ASP A 168 2.14 -41.86 15.27
N GLU A 169 1.09 -42.64 15.52
CA GLU A 169 1.01 -43.62 16.63
C GLU A 169 1.69 -44.97 16.30
N ALA A 170 1.97 -45.25 15.02
CA ALA A 170 2.52 -46.52 14.55
C ALA A 170 4.08 -46.57 14.54
N ALA A 171 4.76 -45.43 14.66
CA ALA A 171 6.22 -45.31 14.56
C ALA A 171 6.98 -45.58 15.89
N GLY A 172 6.46 -46.51 16.71
CA GLY A 172 6.70 -46.54 18.16
C GLY A 172 7.37 -47.77 18.80
N ASP A 173 8.09 -48.65 18.09
CA ASP A 173 9.05 -49.57 18.74
C ASP A 173 10.18 -50.08 17.81
N SER A 174 11.43 -49.86 18.23
CA SER A 174 12.62 -50.62 17.80
C SER A 174 13.84 -50.23 18.64
N LYS A 175 14.42 -51.19 19.38
CA LYS A 175 15.51 -50.96 20.34
C LYS A 175 16.91 -50.92 19.71
N ARG A 176 17.62 -49.84 20.06
CA ARG A 176 19.08 -49.75 20.34
C ARG A 176 20.09 -50.32 19.32
N GLN A 177 20.94 -49.43 18.83
CA GLN A 177 22.39 -49.60 19.02
C GLN A 177 23.04 -48.28 19.44
N ARG A 178 24.16 -48.36 20.17
CA ARG A 178 24.75 -47.25 20.94
C ARG A 178 26.13 -46.93 20.38
N THR A 179 26.28 -45.76 19.74
CA THR A 179 27.59 -45.18 19.38
C THR A 179 27.61 -43.70 19.77
N SER A 180 28.78 -43.25 20.17
CA SER A 180 29.01 -41.99 20.90
C SER A 180 29.10 -40.75 20.02
N ASP A 181 28.74 -39.62 20.65
CA ASP A 181 29.26 -38.26 20.42
C ASP A 181 29.23 -37.69 18.98
N ALA A 182 28.09 -37.10 18.65
CA ALA A 182 28.07 -35.83 17.96
C ALA A 182 27.05 -34.91 18.65
N ALA A 183 27.53 -33.82 19.27
CA ALA A 183 26.66 -32.82 19.88
C ALA A 183 25.96 -32.02 18.77
N VAL A 184 24.83 -32.53 18.29
CA VAL A 184 23.92 -31.78 17.42
C VAL A 184 23.40 -30.59 18.23
N SER A 185 23.89 -29.39 17.92
CA SER A 185 23.35 -28.16 18.48
C SER A 185 21.93 -27.98 17.93
N ILE A 186 20.95 -28.41 18.71
CA ILE A 186 19.54 -28.09 18.48
C ILE A 186 19.40 -26.57 18.64
N SER A 187 19.59 -25.87 17.53
CA SER A 187 19.27 -24.45 17.42
C SER A 187 17.76 -24.32 17.59
N THR A 188 17.34 -24.02 18.81
CA THR A 188 15.96 -23.66 19.15
C THR A 188 15.63 -22.33 18.46
N LYS A 189 15.31 -22.40 17.17
CA LYS A 189 14.85 -21.24 16.39
C LYS A 189 13.54 -20.74 17.01
N THR A 190 13.63 -19.64 17.76
CA THR A 190 12.49 -18.91 18.31
C THR A 190 11.50 -18.59 17.20
N SER A 191 10.24 -19.01 17.38
CA SER A 191 9.19 -18.81 16.38
C SER A 191 9.00 -17.32 16.06
N LEU A 192 8.65 -17.00 14.81
CA LEU A 192 8.40 -15.62 14.38
C LEU A 192 7.31 -14.95 15.23
N ALA A 193 6.25 -15.68 15.56
CA ALA A 193 5.19 -15.24 16.48
C ALA A 193 5.70 -14.74 17.85
N SER A 194 6.80 -15.31 18.36
CA SER A 194 7.43 -14.92 19.63
C SER A 194 8.61 -13.94 19.49
N ARG A 195 9.00 -13.57 18.27
CA ARG A 195 10.12 -12.65 18.03
C ARG A 195 9.68 -11.20 18.21
N MET A 196 10.56 -10.41 18.83
CA MET A 196 10.44 -8.96 18.98
C MET A 196 11.22 -8.25 17.87
N PHE A 197 10.62 -7.22 17.28
CA PHE A 197 11.19 -6.45 16.17
C PHE A 197 11.47 -4.99 16.60
N TYR A 198 12.36 -4.81 17.57
CA TYR A 198 12.67 -3.49 18.15
C TYR A 198 13.30 -2.51 17.16
N ASP A 199 14.18 -2.99 16.28
CA ASP A 199 14.88 -2.18 15.28
C ASP A 199 14.12 -2.10 13.94
N GLY A 200 12.93 -2.70 13.89
CA GLY A 200 12.19 -2.96 12.66
C GLY A 200 12.75 -4.16 11.87
N ALA A 201 11.90 -4.80 11.07
CA ALA A 201 12.33 -5.87 10.16
C ALA A 201 11.37 -5.99 8.96
N SER A 202 11.87 -6.49 7.82
CA SER A 202 11.05 -6.78 6.64
C SER A 202 11.15 -8.24 6.21
N PHE A 203 10.01 -8.83 5.88
CA PHE A 203 9.86 -10.23 5.49
C PHE A 203 8.99 -10.36 4.24
N PRO A 204 9.29 -11.32 3.36
CA PRO A 204 8.30 -11.79 2.39
C PRO A 204 7.24 -12.65 3.11
N THR A 205 6.05 -12.77 2.54
CA THR A 205 5.04 -13.73 3.01
C THR A 205 5.41 -15.16 2.61
N ALA A 206 5.02 -16.13 3.44
CA ALA A 206 5.03 -17.53 3.05
C ALA A 206 3.93 -17.79 2.00
N THR A 207 4.21 -18.60 0.98
CA THR A 207 3.21 -19.00 -0.03
C THR A 207 3.25 -20.51 -0.26
N VAL A 208 2.14 -21.11 -0.67
CA VAL A 208 2.10 -22.55 -1.00
C VAL A 208 2.84 -22.91 -2.29
N HIS A 209 3.09 -21.92 -3.15
CA HIS A 209 3.77 -22.11 -4.44
C HIS A 209 5.31 -21.94 -4.35
N ALA A 210 5.81 -21.46 -3.21
CA ALA A 210 7.24 -21.25 -2.95
C ALA A 210 7.60 -21.55 -1.49
N ASN A 211 7.42 -22.81 -1.07
CA ASN A 211 7.75 -23.29 0.28
C ASN A 211 8.49 -24.64 0.22
N PRO A 212 9.77 -24.73 0.66
CA PRO A 212 10.62 -23.61 1.09
C PRO A 212 10.88 -22.64 -0.08
N ARG A 213 11.26 -21.40 0.24
CA ARG A 213 11.66 -20.40 -0.76
C ARG A 213 12.98 -20.79 -1.41
N ALA A 214 13.11 -20.58 -2.72
CA ALA A 214 14.33 -20.83 -3.47
C ALA A 214 15.51 -19.94 -3.01
N ASP A 215 15.25 -18.69 -2.61
CA ASP A 215 16.24 -17.79 -2.02
C ASP A 215 16.62 -18.09 -0.55
N GLY A 216 15.99 -19.09 0.08
CA GLY A 216 16.24 -19.49 1.46
C GLY A 216 15.87 -18.44 2.52
N ARG A 217 15.21 -17.33 2.15
CA ARG A 217 14.79 -16.30 3.12
C ARG A 217 13.75 -16.86 4.09
N GLU A 218 13.79 -16.36 5.33
CA GLU A 218 12.71 -16.60 6.28
C GLU A 218 11.45 -15.84 5.83
N ALA A 219 10.30 -16.51 5.85
CA ALA A 219 9.02 -16.00 5.35
C ALA A 219 7.98 -16.00 6.47
N ILE A 220 7.14 -14.97 6.51
CA ILE A 220 6.19 -14.77 7.60
C ILE A 220 4.75 -15.11 7.21
N ARG A 221 3.96 -15.59 8.16
CA ARG A 221 2.51 -15.82 8.00
C ARG A 221 1.69 -14.75 8.74
N PHE A 222 0.39 -14.68 8.44
CA PHE A 222 -0.50 -13.72 9.10
C PHE A 222 -0.59 -13.98 10.62
N GLU A 223 -0.58 -15.24 11.03
CA GLU A 223 -0.67 -15.66 12.43
C GLU A 223 0.56 -15.24 13.25
N ASP A 224 1.75 -15.28 12.66
CA ASP A 224 3.01 -14.82 13.28
C ASP A 224 2.98 -13.31 13.59
N ILE A 225 2.28 -12.54 12.76
CA ILE A 225 2.15 -11.09 12.91
C ILE A 225 1.16 -10.76 14.02
N VAL A 226 -0.02 -11.40 13.98
CA VAL A 226 -1.21 -11.08 14.77
C VAL A 226 -1.11 -11.59 16.22
N GLY A 227 -0.56 -12.78 16.44
CA GLY A 227 -0.38 -13.32 17.80
C GLY A 227 -1.68 -13.44 18.62
N LYS A 228 -2.80 -13.78 17.96
CA LYS A 228 -4.20 -13.85 18.43
C LYS A 228 -4.42 -13.72 19.94
N SER A 229 -3.98 -14.73 20.72
CA SER A 229 -4.23 -14.84 22.16
C SER A 229 -3.69 -13.68 23.02
N GLN A 230 -2.76 -12.88 22.49
CA GLN A 230 -2.11 -11.78 23.20
C GLN A 230 -2.70 -10.40 22.86
N LEU A 231 -3.65 -10.30 21.93
CA LEU A 231 -4.22 -9.00 21.51
C LEU A 231 -5.18 -8.41 22.54
N LYS A 232 -5.27 -7.08 22.53
CA LYS A 232 -6.19 -6.28 23.36
C LYS A 232 -6.90 -5.16 22.57
N LEU A 233 -6.36 -4.78 21.41
CA LEU A 233 -7.00 -3.93 20.39
C LEU A 233 -6.26 -4.16 19.07
N ALA A 234 -6.96 -4.18 17.95
CA ALA A 234 -6.36 -4.13 16.62
C ALA A 234 -6.99 -3.03 15.76
N ILE A 235 -6.16 -2.36 14.97
CA ILE A 235 -6.57 -1.40 13.93
C ILE A 235 -5.95 -1.89 12.64
N LEU A 236 -6.76 -2.25 11.65
CA LEU A 236 -6.35 -2.94 10.43
C LEU A 236 -6.80 -2.14 9.21
N SER A 237 -5.94 -1.93 8.22
CA SER A 237 -6.24 -1.21 6.99
C SER A 237 -6.11 -2.13 5.79
N THR A 238 -7.03 -2.07 4.84
CA THR A 238 -6.93 -2.84 3.59
C THR A 238 -7.77 -2.25 2.45
N TYR A 239 -7.48 -2.68 1.21
CA TYR A 239 -8.32 -2.38 0.05
C TYR A 239 -9.41 -3.44 -0.13
N THR A 240 -9.04 -4.73 -0.10
CA THR A 240 -9.97 -5.85 -0.24
C THR A 240 -9.92 -6.72 1.02
N LEU A 241 -11.09 -7.21 1.44
CA LEU A 241 -11.28 -7.91 2.71
C LEU A 241 -12.18 -9.14 2.51
N ASP A 242 -11.74 -10.29 3.01
CA ASP A 242 -12.62 -11.40 3.37
C ASP A 242 -12.88 -11.34 4.89
N PRO A 243 -14.09 -10.95 5.33
CA PRO A 243 -14.39 -10.80 6.74
C PRO A 243 -14.54 -12.14 7.48
N ASP A 244 -14.93 -13.21 6.78
CA ASP A 244 -15.10 -14.54 7.37
C ASP A 244 -13.74 -15.21 7.55
N TRP A 245 -12.81 -15.06 6.59
CA TRP A 245 -11.39 -15.42 6.75
C TRP A 245 -10.73 -14.62 7.89
N LEU A 246 -10.83 -13.29 7.87
CA LEU A 246 -10.15 -12.43 8.85
C LEU A 246 -10.58 -12.76 10.29
N ALA A 247 -11.86 -13.06 10.51
CA ALA A 247 -12.40 -13.40 11.82
C ALA A 247 -11.75 -14.63 12.47
N LEU A 248 -11.18 -15.56 11.69
CA LEU A 248 -10.50 -16.75 12.23
C LEU A 248 -9.28 -16.38 13.10
N HIS A 249 -8.63 -15.25 12.81
CA HIS A 249 -7.37 -14.84 13.42
C HIS A 249 -7.52 -13.98 14.69
N PHE A 250 -8.74 -13.68 15.12
CA PHE A 250 -9.02 -12.88 16.33
C PHE A 250 -9.93 -13.65 17.30
N ASP A 251 -9.81 -13.37 18.60
CA ASP A 251 -10.79 -13.81 19.60
C ASP A 251 -12.01 -12.88 19.57
N SER A 252 -13.19 -13.39 19.92
CA SER A 252 -14.46 -12.66 19.73
C SER A 252 -14.60 -11.41 20.59
N ASP A 253 -13.91 -11.36 21.73
CA ASP A 253 -13.88 -10.25 22.68
C ASP A 253 -12.92 -9.12 22.28
N VAL A 254 -11.97 -9.38 21.37
CA VAL A 254 -10.98 -8.39 20.93
C VAL A 254 -11.66 -7.28 20.11
N PRO A 255 -11.58 -6.01 20.51
CA PRO A 255 -12.06 -4.89 19.70
C PRO A 255 -11.19 -4.69 18.46
N VAL A 256 -11.82 -4.49 17.31
CA VAL A 256 -11.11 -4.29 16.03
C VAL A 256 -11.72 -3.12 15.26
N ILE A 257 -10.85 -2.23 14.78
CA ILE A 257 -11.20 -1.19 13.80
C ILE A 257 -10.66 -1.65 12.45
N VAL A 258 -11.50 -1.73 11.43
CA VAL A 258 -11.10 -2.07 10.06
C VAL A 258 -11.33 -0.87 9.14
N ILE A 259 -10.25 -0.29 8.62
CA ILE A 259 -10.32 0.75 7.60
C ILE A 259 -10.37 0.07 6.23
N ALA A 260 -11.47 0.24 5.49
CA ALA A 260 -11.64 -0.26 4.13
C ALA A 260 -12.66 0.58 3.37
N GLY A 261 -12.32 0.98 2.15
CA GLY A 261 -13.19 1.79 1.29
C GLY A 261 -14.26 0.96 0.59
N THR A 262 -15.50 1.47 0.53
CA THR A 262 -16.62 0.81 -0.16
C THR A 262 -16.95 1.44 -1.52
N GLY A 263 -16.31 2.55 -1.88
CA GLY A 263 -16.52 3.26 -3.15
C GLY A 263 -17.78 4.11 -3.18
N SER A 264 -18.34 4.43 -2.00
CA SER A 264 -19.58 5.23 -1.83
C SER A 264 -19.38 6.53 -1.03
N GLU A 265 -18.15 6.79 -0.59
CA GLU A 265 -17.79 7.81 0.42
C GLU A 265 -17.50 9.21 -0.14
N GLU A 266 -18.12 9.60 -1.28
CA GLU A 266 -18.00 10.98 -1.81
C GLU A 266 -18.53 12.03 -0.82
N ASN A 267 -19.54 11.66 -0.01
CA ASN A 267 -20.23 12.53 0.93
C ASN A 267 -19.42 12.84 2.20
N GLY A 268 -18.30 12.14 2.46
CA GLY A 268 -17.49 12.32 3.66
C GLY A 268 -16.98 10.99 4.25
N PRO A 269 -16.15 11.06 5.31
CA PRO A 269 -15.71 9.85 6.00
C PRO A 269 -16.90 9.14 6.66
N SER A 270 -16.86 7.81 6.69
CA SER A 270 -17.97 6.98 7.16
C SER A 270 -17.52 5.99 8.25
N MET A 271 -18.50 5.46 8.97
CA MET A 271 -18.33 4.41 9.98
C MET A 271 -19.54 3.49 9.97
N SER A 272 -19.33 2.18 10.04
CA SER A 272 -20.41 1.19 10.09
C SER A 272 -20.06 -0.01 10.99
N ARG A 273 -21.08 -0.81 11.33
CA ARG A 273 -20.94 -2.07 12.07
C ARG A 273 -21.47 -3.23 11.20
N SER A 274 -20.82 -3.40 10.06
CA SER A 274 -21.12 -4.42 9.03
C SER A 274 -20.71 -5.85 9.42
N PHE A 275 -19.79 -5.99 10.36
CA PHE A 275 -19.25 -7.27 10.82
C PHE A 275 -20.20 -8.03 11.76
N ARG A 276 -20.16 -9.37 11.72
CA ARG A 276 -20.90 -10.22 12.67
C ARG A 276 -20.41 -10.04 14.11
N ASN A 277 -19.14 -9.66 14.32
CA ASN A 277 -18.61 -9.40 15.65
C ASN A 277 -19.02 -7.97 16.12
N PRO A 278 -19.78 -7.83 17.23
CA PRO A 278 -20.25 -6.53 17.72
C PRO A 278 -19.17 -5.63 18.32
N ASN A 279 -17.96 -6.16 18.52
CA ASN A 279 -16.76 -5.44 18.96
C ASN A 279 -15.94 -4.89 17.77
N TRP A 280 -16.38 -5.15 16.53
CA TRP A 280 -15.74 -4.64 15.33
C TRP A 280 -16.46 -3.41 14.79
N ILE A 281 -15.69 -2.51 14.18
CA ILE A 281 -16.17 -1.31 13.48
C ILE A 281 -15.43 -1.21 12.15
N GLN A 282 -16.15 -0.93 11.07
CA GLN A 282 -15.54 -0.50 9.81
C GLN A 282 -15.51 1.03 9.75
N THR A 283 -14.39 1.61 9.31
CA THR A 283 -14.31 3.03 8.92
C THR A 283 -13.87 3.16 7.46
N CYS A 284 -14.18 4.30 6.86
CA CYS A 284 -13.59 4.72 5.61
C CYS A 284 -13.28 6.23 5.67
N PRO A 285 -12.11 6.69 5.16
CA PRO A 285 -11.89 8.11 4.89
C PRO A 285 -12.86 8.64 3.81
N LYS A 286 -12.92 9.97 3.64
CA LYS A 286 -13.56 10.55 2.46
C LYS A 286 -12.76 10.16 1.22
N LEU A 287 -13.41 9.66 0.18
CA LEU A 287 -12.76 9.35 -1.10
C LEU A 287 -13.04 10.44 -2.14
N GLY A 288 -12.05 10.71 -3.00
CA GLY A 288 -12.19 11.54 -4.18
C GLY A 288 -12.73 10.74 -5.36
N LYS A 289 -13.31 11.44 -6.35
CA LYS A 289 -13.76 10.81 -7.60
C LYS A 289 -12.58 10.17 -8.33
N GLY A 290 -12.70 8.89 -8.68
CA GLY A 290 -11.65 8.14 -9.38
C GLY A 290 -10.41 7.81 -8.53
N GLY A 291 -10.50 7.92 -7.20
CA GLY A 291 -9.44 7.53 -6.26
C GLY A 291 -9.86 6.37 -5.36
N CYS A 292 -8.90 5.59 -4.85
CA CYS A 292 -9.18 4.43 -4.00
C CYS A 292 -8.51 4.49 -2.61
N PHE A 293 -9.02 3.68 -1.67
CA PHE A 293 -8.39 3.46 -0.37
C PHE A 293 -7.51 2.23 -0.40
N HIS A 294 -6.20 2.38 -0.58
CA HIS A 294 -5.31 1.27 -0.88
C HIS A 294 -4.27 0.94 0.22
N MET A 295 -4.21 1.76 1.28
CA MET A 295 -3.39 1.55 2.49
C MET A 295 -3.56 0.15 3.10
N LYS A 296 -2.44 -0.51 3.45
CA LYS A 296 -2.40 -1.86 4.02
C LYS A 296 -1.46 -1.93 5.23
N TYR A 297 -2.02 -1.69 6.41
CA TYR A 297 -1.25 -1.60 7.67
C TYR A 297 -2.01 -2.19 8.85
N MET A 298 -1.29 -2.46 9.94
CA MET A 298 -1.87 -2.88 11.21
C MET A 298 -1.24 -2.08 12.35
N VAL A 299 -2.05 -1.69 13.33
CA VAL A 299 -1.61 -1.19 14.63
C VAL A 299 -2.23 -2.11 15.68
N LEU A 300 -1.39 -2.91 16.34
CA LEU A 300 -1.79 -4.00 17.22
C LEU A 300 -1.33 -3.70 18.65
N CYS A 301 -2.26 -3.63 19.60
CA CYS A 301 -1.94 -3.42 21.01
C CYS A 301 -2.08 -4.75 21.76
N TYR A 302 -1.02 -5.15 22.46
CA TYR A 302 -0.96 -6.42 23.18
C TYR A 302 -1.26 -6.28 24.68
N LYS A 303 -1.61 -7.40 25.32
CA LYS A 303 -1.85 -7.52 26.77
C LYS A 303 -0.63 -7.10 27.61
N SER A 304 0.59 -7.23 27.07
CA SER A 304 1.84 -6.77 27.67
C SER A 304 2.10 -5.25 27.57
N GLY A 305 1.20 -4.48 26.93
CA GLY A 305 1.39 -3.05 26.66
C GLY A 305 2.20 -2.74 25.40
N ARG A 306 2.88 -3.73 24.81
CA ARG A 306 3.56 -3.61 23.51
C ARG A 306 2.58 -3.13 22.42
N LEU A 307 3.06 -2.22 21.58
CA LEU A 307 2.47 -1.85 20.30
C LEU A 307 3.26 -2.55 19.18
N ARG A 308 2.57 -3.06 18.16
CA ARG A 308 3.20 -3.46 16.88
C ARG A 308 2.59 -2.65 15.75
N VAL A 309 3.44 -2.00 14.97
CA VAL A 309 3.07 -1.38 13.70
C VAL A 309 3.51 -2.32 12.58
N VAL A 310 2.62 -2.56 11.62
CA VAL A 310 2.85 -3.42 10.47
C VAL A 310 2.49 -2.61 9.23
N VAL A 311 3.35 -2.61 8.21
CA VAL A 311 3.06 -2.04 6.89
C VAL A 311 3.29 -3.13 5.86
N SER A 312 2.33 -3.36 4.97
CA SER A 312 2.34 -4.54 4.09
C SER A 312 1.84 -4.22 2.68
N THR A 313 2.13 -5.12 1.75
CA THR A 313 1.61 -5.05 0.37
C THR A 313 0.29 -5.82 0.20
N ALA A 314 -0.08 -6.63 1.21
CA ALA A 314 -1.14 -7.64 1.18
C ALA A 314 -2.55 -7.12 1.52
N ASN A 315 -3.56 -7.56 0.78
CA ASN A 315 -4.97 -7.46 1.19
C ASN A 315 -5.29 -8.40 2.37
N LEU A 316 -6.42 -8.19 3.05
CA LEU A 316 -6.85 -9.06 4.15
C LEU A 316 -7.78 -10.17 3.64
N LEU A 317 -7.23 -11.07 2.83
CA LEU A 317 -7.90 -12.26 2.31
C LEU A 317 -6.90 -13.35 1.92
N LEU A 318 -7.37 -14.61 1.85
CA LEU A 318 -6.52 -15.81 1.71
C LEU A 318 -5.55 -15.76 0.51
N LEU A 319 -5.99 -15.28 -0.65
CA LEU A 319 -5.17 -15.18 -1.87
C LEU A 319 -3.84 -14.44 -1.62
N ASP A 320 -3.88 -13.33 -0.87
CA ASP A 320 -2.71 -12.48 -0.58
C ASP A 320 -1.78 -13.07 0.49
N TRP A 321 -2.27 -13.96 1.35
CA TRP A 321 -1.50 -14.57 2.45
C TRP A 321 -1.12 -16.04 2.22
N GLU A 322 -1.62 -16.67 1.15
CA GLU A 322 -1.33 -18.07 0.80
C GLU A 322 -0.79 -18.25 -0.63
N HIS A 323 -1.31 -17.52 -1.62
CA HIS A 323 -1.01 -17.76 -3.05
C HIS A 323 -0.11 -16.70 -3.69
N LEU A 324 -0.21 -15.43 -3.26
CA LEU A 324 0.60 -14.34 -3.79
C LEU A 324 1.75 -14.01 -2.83
N GLU A 325 2.94 -13.81 -3.37
CA GLU A 325 4.06 -13.27 -2.60
C GLU A 325 3.80 -11.79 -2.31
N ASN A 326 3.85 -11.44 -1.04
CA ASN A 326 3.71 -10.10 -0.52
C ASN A 326 4.91 -9.77 0.38
N ALA A 327 5.05 -8.51 0.75
CA ALA A 327 6.10 -8.02 1.64
C ALA A 327 5.49 -7.32 2.84
N VAL A 328 6.12 -7.48 4.00
CA VAL A 328 5.65 -6.99 5.30
C VAL A 328 6.82 -6.38 6.05
N PHE A 329 6.68 -5.13 6.47
CA PHE A 329 7.50 -4.51 7.51
C PHE A 329 6.81 -4.62 8.86
N ILE A 330 7.58 -4.86 9.92
CA ILE A 330 7.10 -5.01 11.30
C ILE A 330 8.01 -4.21 12.23
N GLN A 331 7.39 -3.39 13.07
CA GLN A 331 8.03 -2.62 14.14
C GLN A 331 7.33 -2.91 15.46
N ASP A 332 8.06 -3.41 16.46
CA ASP A 332 7.57 -3.50 17.84
C ASP A 332 8.05 -2.27 18.64
N VAL A 333 7.15 -1.73 19.46
CA VAL A 333 7.38 -0.51 20.26
C VAL A 333 6.90 -0.78 21.69
N LEU A 334 7.73 -0.47 22.69
CA LEU A 334 7.40 -0.67 24.10
C LEU A 334 6.77 0.57 24.73
N PRO A 335 5.96 0.43 25.79
CA PRO A 335 5.54 1.57 26.60
C PRO A 335 6.74 2.35 27.14
N ARG A 336 6.61 3.67 27.24
CA ARG A 336 7.58 4.52 27.96
C ARG A 336 7.63 4.09 29.43
N SER A 337 8.82 4.12 30.02
CA SER A 337 8.97 3.99 31.48
C SER A 337 8.21 5.11 32.20
N SER A 338 7.58 4.80 33.34
CA SER A 338 6.87 5.79 34.16
C SER A 338 7.76 6.94 34.65
N SER A 339 9.08 6.71 34.77
CA SER A 339 10.08 7.75 35.02
C SER A 339 10.17 8.80 33.91
N ASN A 340 10.02 8.37 32.66
CA ASN A 340 10.29 9.21 31.49
C ASN A 340 9.09 10.11 31.19
N VAL A 341 7.87 9.65 31.48
CA VAL A 341 6.62 10.43 31.33
C VAL A 341 6.64 11.70 32.17
N ILE A 342 7.24 11.67 33.37
CA ILE A 342 7.33 12.84 34.26
C ILE A 342 8.46 13.79 33.82
N GLY A 343 9.59 13.24 33.37
CA GLY A 343 10.73 14.02 32.87
C GLY A 343 10.42 14.80 31.58
N ASP A 344 9.71 14.18 30.63
CA ASP A 344 9.29 14.82 29.38
C ASP A 344 8.40 16.06 29.64
N THR A 345 7.55 16.07 30.67
CA THR A 345 6.75 17.27 31.04
C THR A 345 7.57 18.52 31.37
N LEU A 346 8.87 18.37 31.65
CA LEU A 346 9.79 19.47 32.00
C LEU A 346 10.91 19.69 30.98
N GLY A 347 10.98 18.88 29.92
CA GLY A 347 12.09 18.92 28.97
C GLY A 347 11.90 18.13 27.67
N ALA A 348 10.67 17.77 27.30
CA ALA A 348 10.38 17.05 26.07
C ALA A 348 10.99 17.78 24.87
N LYS A 349 11.85 17.07 24.13
CA LYS A 349 12.06 17.41 22.72
C LYS A 349 10.71 17.21 22.04
N GLU A 350 10.16 18.26 21.43
CA GLU A 350 9.03 18.10 20.51
C GLU A 350 9.40 17.00 19.50
N GLU A 351 8.54 15.99 19.40
CA GLU A 351 8.72 14.98 18.36
C GLU A 351 8.60 15.69 17.00
N SER A 352 9.51 15.39 16.07
CA SER A 352 9.50 16.01 14.75
C SER A 352 8.11 15.87 14.12
N ALA A 353 7.60 16.94 13.52
CA ALA A 353 6.32 16.93 12.80
C ALA A 353 6.30 15.87 11.65
N ASP A 354 7.48 15.47 11.19
CA ASP A 354 7.75 14.46 10.17
C ASP A 354 8.18 13.09 10.73
N GLY A 355 8.28 12.94 12.06
CA GLY A 355 8.71 11.72 12.73
C GLY A 355 7.66 10.60 12.73
N PHE A 356 8.12 9.35 12.84
CA PHE A 356 7.30 8.16 12.59
C PHE A 356 5.98 8.13 13.37
N ALA A 357 5.97 8.43 14.68
CA ALA A 357 4.75 8.38 15.49
C ALA A 357 3.78 9.49 15.09
N THR A 358 4.28 10.71 14.88
CA THR A 358 3.46 11.85 14.43
C THR A 358 2.86 11.61 13.04
N VAL A 359 3.62 11.03 12.10
CA VAL A 359 3.11 10.65 10.77
C VAL A 359 2.07 9.53 10.89
N LEU A 360 2.29 8.52 11.75
CA LEU A 360 1.30 7.47 12.01
C LEU A 360 0.01 8.04 12.61
N GLU A 361 0.10 8.97 13.56
CA GLU A 361 -1.08 9.66 14.08
C GLU A 361 -1.84 10.42 12.99
N ASN A 362 -1.13 11.08 12.08
CA ASN A 362 -1.74 11.79 10.97
C ASN A 362 -2.45 10.84 9.99
N VAL A 363 -1.90 9.63 9.78
CA VAL A 363 -2.60 8.56 9.05
C VAL A 363 -3.89 8.15 9.78
N LEU A 364 -3.83 7.84 11.08
CA LEU A 364 -5.01 7.44 11.86
C LEU A 364 -6.09 8.55 11.91
N LYS A 365 -5.69 9.83 11.96
CA LYS A 365 -6.59 10.99 11.88
C LYS A 365 -7.26 11.05 10.50
N ALA A 366 -6.48 10.92 9.42
CA ALA A 366 -6.98 10.94 8.05
C ALA A 366 -7.91 9.76 7.70
N THR A 367 -7.71 8.58 8.33
CA THR A 367 -8.49 7.35 8.09
C THR A 367 -9.71 7.16 9.01
N ASN A 368 -10.16 8.24 9.67
CA ASN A 368 -11.36 8.27 10.50
C ASN A 368 -11.32 7.33 11.74
N VAL A 369 -10.13 7.03 12.27
CA VAL A 369 -9.97 6.10 13.41
C VAL A 369 -10.45 6.70 14.74
N GLY A 370 -10.34 8.02 14.92
CA GLY A 370 -10.72 8.72 16.15
C GLY A 370 -12.16 8.44 16.60
N PRO A 371 -13.17 8.72 15.76
CA PRO A 371 -14.57 8.43 16.07
C PRO A 371 -14.86 6.93 16.31
N ALA A 372 -14.10 6.02 15.71
CA ALA A 372 -14.22 4.59 15.96
C ALA A 372 -13.66 4.18 17.34
N LEU A 373 -12.53 4.77 17.77
CA LEU A 373 -12.03 4.58 19.13
C LEU A 373 -13.04 5.10 20.17
N GLU A 374 -13.64 6.26 19.94
CA GLU A 374 -14.71 6.80 20.78
C GLU A 374 -15.93 5.87 20.84
N SER A 375 -16.40 5.37 19.70
CA SER A 375 -17.52 4.41 19.63
C SER A 375 -17.22 3.07 20.30
N LEU A 376 -15.98 2.58 20.26
CA LEU A 376 -15.57 1.38 20.98
C LEU A 376 -15.49 1.61 22.50
N ARG A 377 -14.98 2.78 22.94
CA ARG A 377 -14.84 3.11 24.37
C ARG A 377 -16.14 3.07 25.15
N VAL A 378 -17.29 3.34 24.51
CA VAL A 378 -18.62 3.21 25.13
C VAL A 378 -18.91 1.78 25.60
N LYS A 379 -18.44 0.75 24.86
CA LYS A 379 -18.58 -0.67 25.22
C LYS A 379 -17.37 -1.22 25.98
N THR A 380 -16.17 -0.68 25.70
CA THR A 380 -14.90 -1.14 26.27
C THR A 380 -14.14 0.05 26.87
N PRO A 381 -14.47 0.51 28.09
CA PRO A 381 -13.86 1.72 28.67
C PRO A 381 -12.34 1.67 28.81
N ASN A 382 -11.78 0.45 28.93
CA ASN A 382 -10.36 0.18 29.18
C ASN A 382 -9.58 -0.20 27.90
N LEU A 383 -9.86 0.45 26.76
CA LEU A 383 -9.02 0.31 25.56
C LEU A 383 -7.55 0.68 25.86
N PRO A 384 -6.57 0.00 25.23
CA PRO A 384 -5.16 0.38 25.32
C PRO A 384 -4.87 1.77 24.75
N LEU A 385 -5.59 2.14 23.69
CA LEU A 385 -5.49 3.40 22.98
C LEU A 385 -6.78 4.18 23.21
N LYS A 386 -6.72 5.32 23.91
CA LYS A 386 -7.91 6.12 24.29
C LYS A 386 -8.13 7.28 23.33
N SER A 387 -7.06 7.87 22.82
CA SER A 387 -7.02 8.85 21.74
C SER A 387 -5.90 8.52 20.75
N ILE A 388 -5.89 9.15 19.57
CA ILE A 388 -4.80 8.97 18.61
C ILE A 388 -3.47 9.53 19.17
N SER A 389 -3.52 10.62 19.94
CA SER A 389 -2.36 11.24 20.60
C SER A 389 -1.69 10.38 21.67
N ASP A 390 -2.26 9.22 22.01
CA ASP A 390 -1.60 8.24 22.88
C ASP A 390 -0.42 7.55 22.17
N ILE A 391 -0.39 7.52 20.82
CA ILE A 391 0.64 6.85 20.01
C ILE A 391 2.04 7.43 20.31
N SER A 392 2.23 8.74 20.15
CA SER A 392 3.48 9.44 20.49
C SER A 392 3.76 9.45 22.01
N ARG A 393 2.69 9.65 22.80
CA ARG A 393 2.76 9.92 24.26
C ARG A 393 3.03 8.69 25.14
N LEU A 394 2.51 7.51 24.80
CA LEU A 394 2.60 6.32 25.65
C LEU A 394 3.71 5.34 25.26
N TRP A 395 4.15 5.37 24.00
CA TRP A 395 5.17 4.44 23.48
C TRP A 395 6.50 5.14 23.20
N ASP A 396 7.59 4.37 23.31
CA ASP A 396 8.96 4.83 23.12
C ASP A 396 9.46 4.49 21.71
N TRP A 397 9.50 5.50 20.85
CA TRP A 397 9.84 5.38 19.43
C TRP A 397 11.35 5.47 19.14
N SER A 398 12.20 5.48 20.18
CA SER A 398 13.65 5.71 20.04
C SER A 398 14.41 4.66 19.20
N ASN A 399 13.90 3.43 19.10
CA ASN A 399 14.51 2.37 18.28
C ASN A 399 14.02 2.33 16.82
N VAL A 400 13.11 3.22 16.40
CA VAL A 400 12.57 3.20 15.04
C VAL A 400 13.57 3.84 14.07
N THR A 401 14.13 3.02 13.19
CA THR A 401 15.15 3.40 12.19
C THR A 401 14.59 3.59 10.76
N ALA A 402 13.26 3.63 10.65
CA ALA A 402 12.52 3.69 9.39
C ALA A 402 11.64 4.94 9.33
N GLU A 403 11.18 5.31 8.14
CA GLU A 403 10.33 6.49 7.91
C GLU A 403 9.03 6.14 7.19
N LEU A 404 7.90 6.69 7.65
CA LEU A 404 6.60 6.49 7.00
C LEU A 404 6.42 7.40 5.78
N VAL A 405 5.88 6.84 4.70
CA VAL A 405 5.59 7.54 3.45
C VAL A 405 4.10 7.35 3.12
N PRO A 406 3.21 8.18 3.69
CA PRO A 406 1.80 8.19 3.31
C PRO A 406 1.57 8.87 1.95
N SER A 407 0.43 8.54 1.34
CA SER A 407 -0.26 9.43 0.41
C SER A 407 -1.69 9.61 0.85
N PHE A 408 -2.14 10.85 0.81
CA PHE A 408 -3.47 11.27 1.18
C PHE A 408 -4.15 11.84 -0.07
N ALA A 409 -5.29 11.27 -0.44
CA ALA A 409 -6.04 11.75 -1.61
C ALA A 409 -6.43 13.22 -1.45
N GLY A 410 -6.24 14.01 -2.49
CA GLY A 410 -6.57 15.43 -2.52
C GLY A 410 -5.59 16.29 -3.33
N LYS A 411 -5.86 17.60 -3.32
CA LYS A 411 -5.03 18.64 -3.91
C LYS A 411 -4.23 19.34 -2.80
N TRP A 412 -2.91 19.31 -2.91
CA TRP A 412 -1.98 19.85 -1.92
C TRP A 412 -1.19 21.01 -2.53
N GLU A 413 -1.24 22.18 -1.91
CA GLU A 413 -0.69 23.42 -2.47
C GLU A 413 0.40 24.00 -1.56
N GLY A 414 1.56 24.34 -2.15
CA GLY A 414 2.72 24.87 -1.45
C GLY A 414 3.61 23.79 -0.80
N TRP A 415 4.91 24.10 -0.68
CA TRP A 415 5.96 23.16 -0.26
C TRP A 415 5.63 22.37 1.01
N LYS A 416 5.23 23.06 2.10
CA LYS A 416 4.88 22.42 3.37
C LYS A 416 3.80 21.34 3.24
N LYS A 417 2.81 21.54 2.36
CA LYS A 417 1.69 20.60 2.17
C LYS A 417 2.09 19.44 1.27
N ILE A 418 2.76 19.69 0.15
CA ILE A 418 3.15 18.62 -0.77
C ILE A 418 4.21 17.68 -0.15
N GLN A 419 5.06 18.19 0.74
CA GLN A 419 6.11 17.40 1.41
C GLN A 419 5.58 16.41 2.46
N ALA A 420 4.30 16.49 2.83
CA ALA A 420 3.65 15.58 3.78
C ALA A 420 2.97 14.34 3.14
N THR A 421 3.01 14.22 1.81
CA THR A 421 2.31 13.17 1.04
C THR A 421 3.08 12.81 -0.24
N GLY A 422 2.91 11.61 -0.77
CA GLY A 422 3.38 11.22 -2.10
C GLY A 422 4.90 11.18 -2.29
N HIS A 423 5.35 11.32 -3.54
CA HIS A 423 6.77 11.32 -3.88
C HIS A 423 7.58 12.46 -3.21
N PRO A 424 7.03 13.67 -2.94
CA PRO A 424 7.77 14.66 -2.16
C PRO A 424 7.93 14.27 -0.68
N ARG A 425 7.05 13.45 -0.10
CA ARG A 425 7.29 12.86 1.23
C ARG A 425 8.34 11.77 1.21
N LEU A 426 8.41 10.93 0.16
CA LEU A 426 9.54 10.00 -0.03
C LEU A 426 10.88 10.75 -0.01
N MET A 427 10.97 11.87 -0.72
CA MET A 427 12.16 12.73 -0.72
C MET A 427 12.54 13.24 0.68
N CYS A 428 11.56 13.67 1.48
CA CYS A 428 11.80 14.08 2.87
C CYS A 428 12.25 12.91 3.76
N ALA A 429 11.61 11.74 3.63
CA ALA A 429 11.95 10.54 4.36
C ALA A 429 13.38 10.05 4.04
N LEU A 430 13.77 10.06 2.77
CA LEU A 430 15.15 9.75 2.36
C LEU A 430 16.16 10.76 2.93
N ASN A 431 15.80 12.04 3.01
CA ASN A 431 16.66 13.06 3.62
C ASN A 431 16.81 12.83 5.14
N ALA A 432 15.72 12.52 5.85
CA ALA A 432 15.72 12.22 7.28
C ALA A 432 16.58 10.99 7.63
N LEU A 433 16.52 9.94 6.80
CA LEU A 433 17.37 8.75 6.91
C LEU A 433 18.83 8.97 6.45
N SER A 434 19.22 10.19 6.07
CA SER A 434 20.52 10.50 5.45
C SER A 434 20.82 9.72 4.15
N MET A 435 19.79 9.21 3.47
CA MET A 435 19.83 8.46 2.22
C MET A 435 19.70 9.36 0.97
N ALA A 436 20.12 10.63 1.06
CA ALA A 436 20.18 11.52 -0.09
C ALA A 436 21.42 11.20 -0.95
N THR A 437 21.25 11.11 -2.27
CA THR A 437 22.33 10.68 -3.18
C THR A 437 23.49 11.67 -3.17
N SER A 438 24.72 11.20 -2.98
CA SER A 438 25.91 12.07 -2.97
C SER A 438 26.39 12.46 -4.38
N ASP A 439 27.22 13.49 -4.47
CA ASP A 439 27.83 13.92 -5.73
C ASP A 439 28.79 12.87 -6.34
N THR A 440 29.19 11.86 -5.59
CA THR A 440 30.02 10.73 -6.09
C THR A 440 29.18 9.53 -6.54
N GLN A 441 27.87 9.52 -6.30
CA GLN A 441 26.97 8.40 -6.56
C GLN A 441 26.04 8.61 -7.76
N LYS A 442 25.59 7.50 -8.36
CA LYS A 442 24.45 7.42 -9.28
C LYS A 442 23.38 6.53 -8.68
N LEU A 443 22.16 7.04 -8.68
CA LEU A 443 20.98 6.28 -8.27
C LEU A 443 20.45 5.42 -9.42
N VAL A 444 20.12 4.16 -9.12
CA VAL A 444 19.25 3.30 -9.92
C VAL A 444 18.04 2.95 -9.07
N VAL A 445 16.84 3.13 -9.61
CA VAL A 445 15.57 2.88 -8.92
C VAL A 445 14.85 1.73 -9.62
N GLU A 446 14.61 0.64 -8.89
CA GLU A 446 13.81 -0.49 -9.33
C GLU A 446 12.42 -0.40 -8.70
N CYS A 447 11.43 0.00 -9.49
CA CYS A 447 10.03 0.17 -9.08
C CYS A 447 9.22 -1.05 -9.47
N GLN A 448 8.94 -1.94 -8.51
CA GLN A 448 8.06 -3.09 -8.69
C GLN A 448 6.64 -2.77 -8.17
N GLY A 449 5.62 -3.20 -8.91
CA GLY A 449 4.22 -3.10 -8.49
C GLY A 449 3.31 -4.05 -9.25
N SER A 450 2.03 -4.08 -8.85
CA SER A 450 1.00 -4.93 -9.45
C SER A 450 0.05 -4.20 -10.42
N SER A 451 0.13 -2.87 -10.52
CA SER A 451 -0.65 -2.05 -11.46
C SER A 451 0.23 -1.05 -12.21
N ILE A 452 -0.02 -0.93 -13.52
CA ILE A 452 0.68 0.00 -14.42
C ILE A 452 -0.21 1.22 -14.71
N GLY A 453 0.31 2.39 -14.32
CA GLY A 453 -0.33 3.69 -14.54
C GLY A 453 0.03 4.32 -15.90
N THR A 454 -0.52 5.50 -16.16
CA THR A 454 -0.10 6.31 -17.30
C THR A 454 1.23 7.01 -17.00
N TYR A 455 2.20 6.91 -17.91
CA TYR A 455 3.55 7.44 -17.71
C TYR A 455 3.90 8.58 -18.66
N THR A 456 4.22 9.73 -18.08
CA THR A 456 4.82 10.89 -18.78
C THR A 456 6.27 11.04 -18.36
N SER A 457 7.12 11.59 -19.23
CA SER A 457 8.53 11.84 -18.88
C SER A 457 8.67 12.89 -17.77
N GLN A 458 7.78 13.89 -17.73
CA GLN A 458 7.68 14.86 -16.62
C GLN A 458 7.54 14.13 -15.28
N TRP A 459 6.52 13.28 -15.13
CA TRP A 459 6.26 12.58 -13.87
C TRP A 459 7.39 11.60 -13.50
N PHE A 460 7.92 10.87 -14.48
CA PHE A 460 9.08 9.98 -14.28
C PHE A 460 10.31 10.74 -13.75
N ASN A 461 10.62 11.91 -14.32
CA ASN A 461 11.73 12.74 -13.84
C ASN A 461 11.44 13.28 -12.44
N GLN A 462 10.23 13.77 -12.17
CA GLN A 462 9.86 14.29 -10.84
C GLN A 462 9.96 13.22 -9.75
N PHE A 463 9.50 12.00 -10.01
CA PHE A 463 9.65 10.87 -9.09
C PHE A 463 11.14 10.52 -8.89
N TYR A 464 11.91 10.37 -9.97
CA TYR A 464 13.33 10.05 -9.89
C TYR A 464 14.14 11.12 -9.12
N ILE A 465 13.80 12.40 -9.29
CA ILE A 465 14.42 13.50 -8.55
C ILE A 465 14.02 13.46 -7.06
N SER A 466 12.76 13.15 -6.73
CA SER A 466 12.38 12.90 -5.34
C SER A 466 13.13 11.71 -4.73
N ALA A 467 13.35 10.65 -5.51
CA ALA A 467 14.09 9.46 -5.12
C ALA A 467 15.60 9.73 -4.84
N THR A 468 16.14 10.90 -5.18
CA THR A 468 17.50 11.31 -4.76
C THR A 468 17.56 11.94 -3.36
N GLY A 469 16.42 12.17 -2.69
CA GLY A 469 16.36 12.78 -1.35
C GLY A 469 16.65 14.29 -1.28
N HIS A 470 16.72 15.00 -2.41
CA HIS A 470 17.14 16.42 -2.45
C HIS A 470 15.99 17.39 -2.75
N SER A 471 15.51 18.11 -1.71
CA SER A 471 14.50 19.18 -1.87
C SER A 471 14.95 20.30 -2.81
N SER A 472 16.24 20.65 -2.81
CA SER A 472 16.84 21.61 -3.73
C SER A 472 16.77 21.15 -5.20
N ALA A 473 16.99 19.86 -5.48
CA ALA A 473 16.91 19.32 -6.83
C ALA A 473 15.47 19.37 -7.38
N LEU A 474 14.47 18.99 -6.56
CA LEU A 474 13.06 19.08 -6.96
C LEU A 474 12.63 20.55 -7.16
N LYS A 475 13.04 21.46 -6.27
CA LYS A 475 12.81 22.91 -6.42
C LYS A 475 13.40 23.46 -7.71
N SER A 476 14.65 23.12 -8.02
CA SER A 476 15.31 23.53 -9.27
C SER A 476 14.62 22.97 -10.50
N HIS A 477 14.19 21.70 -10.49
CA HIS A 477 13.41 21.13 -11.58
C HIS A 477 12.07 21.84 -11.81
N MET A 478 11.41 22.31 -10.74
CA MET A 478 10.17 23.09 -10.82
C MET A 478 10.38 24.52 -11.36
N ARG A 479 11.62 24.99 -11.55
CA ARG A 479 11.90 26.27 -12.24
C ARG A 479 11.80 26.16 -13.76
N PHE A 480 11.94 24.96 -14.33
CA PHE A 480 11.68 24.74 -15.75
C PHE A 480 10.18 24.88 -16.03
N SER A 481 9.84 25.51 -17.16
CA SER A 481 8.46 25.60 -17.63
C SER A 481 7.87 24.19 -17.84
N GLU A 482 6.56 24.07 -17.75
CA GLU A 482 5.88 22.80 -18.00
C GLU A 482 6.18 22.26 -19.42
N ARG A 483 6.33 23.15 -20.40
CA ARG A 483 6.70 22.82 -21.79
C ARG A 483 8.11 22.21 -21.88
N GLU A 484 9.05 22.66 -21.06
CA GLU A 484 10.40 22.08 -21.00
C GLU A 484 10.36 20.73 -20.26
N ARG A 485 9.70 20.65 -19.10
CA ARG A 485 9.56 19.40 -18.34
C ARG A 485 8.92 18.28 -19.14
N LYS A 486 7.90 18.56 -19.96
CA LYS A 486 7.26 17.59 -20.87
C LYS A 486 8.13 17.15 -22.07
N LYS A 487 9.22 17.88 -22.36
CA LYS A 487 10.17 17.54 -23.44
C LYS A 487 11.40 16.76 -22.96
N LEU A 488 11.61 16.66 -21.65
CA LEU A 488 12.71 15.87 -21.10
C LEU A 488 12.57 14.40 -21.49
N GLU A 489 13.68 13.72 -21.70
CA GLU A 489 13.73 12.28 -21.88
C GLU A 489 13.40 11.55 -20.57
N TYR A 490 13.06 10.26 -20.65
CA TYR A 490 12.88 9.44 -19.46
C TYR A 490 14.24 9.19 -18.77
N PRO A 491 14.34 9.29 -17.44
CA PRO A 491 15.59 9.05 -16.71
C PRO A 491 16.02 7.59 -16.84
N SER A 492 17.24 7.37 -17.34
CA SER A 492 17.82 6.03 -17.53
C SER A 492 18.07 5.26 -16.22
N GLY A 493 18.00 5.95 -15.08
CA GLY A 493 18.09 5.36 -13.75
C GLY A 493 16.81 4.67 -13.26
N VAL A 494 15.67 4.78 -13.94
CA VAL A 494 14.40 4.14 -13.51
C VAL A 494 14.12 2.85 -14.29
N LYS A 495 13.87 1.77 -13.56
CA LYS A 495 13.38 0.48 -14.07
C LYS A 495 11.98 0.21 -13.54
N VAL A 496 11.04 -0.10 -14.42
CA VAL A 496 9.70 -0.61 -14.06
C VAL A 496 9.78 -2.13 -14.05
N VAL A 497 9.48 -2.76 -12.92
CA VAL A 497 9.51 -4.22 -12.76
C VAL A 497 8.08 -4.74 -12.74
N PHE A 498 7.70 -5.47 -13.79
CA PHE A 498 6.34 -5.99 -13.97
C PHE A 498 6.38 -7.32 -14.74
N PRO A 499 5.54 -8.32 -14.41
CA PRO A 499 5.68 -9.66 -14.99
C PRO A 499 5.24 -9.70 -16.46
N THR A 500 6.03 -10.40 -17.27
CA THR A 500 5.65 -10.71 -18.65
C THR A 500 4.52 -11.74 -18.71
N LEU A 501 3.82 -11.82 -19.84
CA LEU A 501 2.85 -12.89 -20.11
C LEU A 501 3.49 -14.28 -20.03
N ALA A 502 4.78 -14.40 -20.40
CA ALA A 502 5.54 -15.65 -20.27
C ALA A 502 5.73 -16.02 -18.79
N THR A 503 6.20 -15.09 -17.96
CA THR A 503 6.35 -15.29 -16.50
C THR A 503 5.02 -15.67 -15.85
N VAL A 504 3.91 -14.98 -16.16
CA VAL A 504 2.58 -15.34 -15.60
C VAL A 504 2.10 -16.72 -16.04
N LYS A 505 2.40 -17.15 -17.27
CA LYS A 505 2.09 -18.51 -17.72
C LYS A 505 2.94 -19.57 -17.02
N ASP A 506 4.20 -19.27 -16.68
CA ASP A 506 5.10 -20.19 -16.00
C ASP A 506 4.71 -20.43 -14.53
N THR A 507 4.27 -19.41 -13.81
CA THR A 507 3.89 -19.48 -12.38
C THR A 507 2.51 -20.08 -12.11
N GLY A 508 1.87 -20.71 -13.09
CA GLY A 508 0.53 -21.31 -12.93
C GLY A 508 -0.62 -20.30 -12.80
N ARG A 509 -0.36 -19.00 -12.94
CA ARG A 509 -1.36 -17.89 -12.97
C ARG A 509 -2.14 -17.66 -11.68
N HIS A 510 -1.80 -18.31 -10.57
CA HIS A 510 -2.50 -18.10 -9.29
C HIS A 510 -2.42 -16.63 -8.84
N GLY A 511 -3.58 -15.97 -8.75
CA GLY A 511 -3.67 -14.54 -8.42
C GLY A 511 -3.29 -13.58 -9.55
N ALA A 512 -3.20 -14.03 -10.81
CA ALA A 512 -2.92 -13.16 -11.96
C ALA A 512 -4.00 -12.09 -12.21
N GLY A 513 -5.20 -12.26 -11.64
CA GLY A 513 -6.26 -11.24 -11.66
C GLY A 513 -6.00 -10.04 -10.74
N SER A 514 -4.92 -10.08 -9.95
CA SER A 514 -4.43 -8.96 -9.13
C SER A 514 -3.34 -8.13 -9.86
N LEU A 515 -3.13 -8.37 -11.15
CA LEU A 515 -2.06 -7.79 -11.97
C LEU A 515 -2.62 -6.98 -13.16
N PHE A 516 -2.53 -5.65 -13.08
CA PHE A 516 -3.25 -4.71 -13.93
C PHE A 516 -2.31 -4.02 -14.94
N CYS A 517 -2.47 -4.35 -16.21
CA CYS A 517 -1.97 -3.56 -17.34
C CYS A 517 -2.97 -3.65 -18.48
N THR A 518 -3.19 -2.56 -19.22
CA THR A 518 -4.12 -2.52 -20.35
C THR A 518 -3.40 -2.26 -21.66
N ARG A 519 -3.92 -2.84 -22.76
CA ARG A 519 -3.36 -2.65 -24.11
C ARG A 519 -3.35 -1.18 -24.52
N LYS A 520 -4.36 -0.40 -24.12
CA LYS A 520 -4.45 1.06 -24.34
C LYS A 520 -3.26 1.79 -23.73
N LYS A 521 -2.93 1.53 -22.46
CA LYS A 521 -1.77 2.12 -21.77
C LYS A 521 -0.46 1.66 -22.42
N TRP A 522 -0.27 0.35 -22.60
CA TRP A 522 0.95 -0.22 -23.19
C TRP A 522 1.22 0.24 -24.63
N ASN A 523 0.19 0.46 -25.45
CA ASN A 523 0.33 0.92 -26.84
C ASN A 523 0.47 2.45 -26.97
N GLY A 524 0.46 3.22 -25.86
CA GLY A 524 0.64 4.68 -25.89
C GLY A 524 1.93 5.11 -26.59
N LYS A 525 1.85 6.07 -27.52
CA LYS A 525 2.98 6.44 -28.42
C LYS A 525 4.28 6.75 -27.68
N THR A 526 4.19 7.49 -26.57
CA THR A 526 5.33 7.92 -25.73
C THR A 526 5.58 7.01 -24.53
N PHE A 527 4.89 5.87 -24.40
CA PHE A 527 4.99 5.01 -23.23
C PHE A 527 6.39 4.39 -23.08
N PRO A 528 7.02 4.41 -21.88
CA PRO A 528 8.44 4.12 -21.68
C PRO A 528 8.75 2.61 -21.63
N ARG A 529 8.37 1.85 -22.68
CA ARG A 529 8.57 0.39 -22.77
C ARG A 529 10.03 -0.03 -22.54
N ALA A 530 10.99 0.80 -22.97
CA ALA A 530 12.42 0.55 -22.77
C ALA A 530 12.89 0.55 -21.30
N ALA A 531 12.05 1.00 -20.36
CA ALA A 531 12.30 0.93 -18.91
C ALA A 531 11.77 -0.37 -18.27
N PHE A 532 11.03 -1.22 -19.00
CA PHE A 532 10.40 -2.41 -18.43
C PHE A 532 11.37 -3.59 -18.27
N HIS A 533 11.25 -4.26 -17.13
CA HIS A 533 12.01 -5.43 -16.72
C HIS A 533 11.05 -6.46 -16.10
N ASP A 534 11.35 -7.74 -16.27
CA ASP A 534 10.53 -8.88 -15.89
C ASP A 534 10.53 -9.10 -14.38
N SER A 535 9.36 -9.44 -13.83
CA SER A 535 9.11 -9.54 -12.39
C SER A 535 9.04 -10.99 -11.95
N LYS A 536 10.19 -11.68 -12.05
CA LYS A 536 10.36 -13.06 -11.56
C LYS A 536 10.66 -13.06 -10.07
N SER A 537 9.95 -13.87 -9.30
CA SER A 537 10.13 -13.97 -7.85
C SER A 537 11.41 -14.72 -7.48
N SER A 538 12.17 -14.18 -6.51
CA SER A 538 13.30 -14.88 -5.86
C SER A 538 12.86 -16.05 -4.98
N ALA A 539 11.57 -16.12 -4.62
CA ALA A 539 10.99 -17.25 -3.90
C ALA A 539 10.88 -18.50 -4.78
N GLY A 540 10.73 -18.33 -6.10
CA GLY A 540 10.48 -19.40 -7.07
C GLY A 540 9.32 -19.05 -8.02
N ARG A 541 8.55 -20.06 -8.43
CA ARG A 541 7.50 -19.93 -9.45
C ARG A 541 6.17 -19.41 -8.87
N VAL A 542 6.21 -18.23 -8.27
CA VAL A 542 5.06 -17.53 -7.65
C VAL A 542 4.89 -16.11 -8.19
N LEU A 543 3.65 -15.61 -8.21
CA LEU A 543 3.35 -14.22 -8.55
C LEU A 543 3.44 -13.32 -7.33
N MET A 544 3.99 -12.13 -7.53
CA MET A 544 4.09 -11.10 -6.50
C MET A 544 2.93 -10.12 -6.58
N HIS A 545 2.28 -9.86 -5.44
CA HIS A 545 1.39 -8.72 -5.25
C HIS A 545 2.09 -7.58 -4.48
N THR A 546 3.42 -7.65 -4.35
CA THR A 546 4.25 -6.60 -3.76
C THR A 546 4.12 -5.26 -4.48
N LYS A 547 4.41 -4.18 -3.73
CA LYS A 547 4.74 -2.85 -4.24
C LYS A 547 5.95 -2.38 -3.47
N MET A 548 7.08 -2.32 -4.17
CA MET A 548 8.39 -2.10 -3.56
C MET A 548 9.24 -1.25 -4.50
N VAL A 549 10.03 -0.35 -3.91
CA VAL A 549 10.97 0.48 -4.66
C VAL A 549 12.34 0.33 -4.02
N ILE A 550 13.33 -0.11 -4.79
CA ILE A 550 14.71 -0.23 -4.33
C ILE A 550 15.56 0.84 -5.02
N GLY A 551 16.04 1.81 -4.24
CA GLY A 551 17.11 2.71 -4.67
C GLY A 551 18.45 2.06 -4.40
N SER A 552 19.26 1.86 -5.44
CA SER A 552 20.65 1.37 -5.34
C SER A 552 21.61 2.49 -5.72
N PHE A 553 22.61 2.74 -4.89
CA PHE A 553 23.69 3.66 -5.22
C PHE A 553 24.83 2.92 -5.90
N THR A 554 25.36 3.52 -6.98
CA THR A 554 26.51 3.02 -7.71
C THR A 554 27.53 4.14 -7.89
N GLN A 555 28.81 3.82 -7.75
CA GLN A 555 29.85 4.84 -7.77
C GLN A 555 30.00 5.44 -9.18
N LYS A 556 30.14 6.78 -9.28
CA LYS A 556 30.55 7.44 -10.52
C LYS A 556 31.96 6.97 -10.90
N ARG A 557 32.26 6.91 -12.19
CA ARG A 557 33.61 6.55 -12.65
C ARG A 557 34.59 7.58 -12.09
N ASN A 558 35.74 7.11 -11.61
CA ASN A 558 36.85 7.91 -11.07
C ASN A 558 36.61 8.61 -9.71
N THR A 559 35.56 8.28 -8.96
CA THR A 559 35.37 8.74 -7.56
C THR A 559 35.59 7.59 -6.57
N LYS A 560 36.26 7.83 -5.44
CA LYS A 560 36.37 6.84 -4.35
C LYS A 560 35.07 6.81 -3.54
N ALA A 561 34.62 5.62 -3.15
CA ALA A 561 33.51 5.47 -2.20
C ALA A 561 34.01 5.78 -0.78
N ASP A 562 33.18 6.40 0.04
CA ASP A 562 33.42 6.51 1.47
C ASP A 562 33.05 5.17 2.14
N PRO A 563 33.85 4.63 3.07
CA PRO A 563 33.47 3.43 3.84
C PRO A 563 32.15 3.56 4.62
N SER A 564 31.64 4.78 4.81
CA SER A 564 30.34 5.07 5.43
C SER A 564 29.19 5.30 4.42
N ASP A 565 29.45 5.25 3.12
CA ASP A 565 28.41 5.34 2.09
C ASP A 565 27.49 4.10 2.17
N ALA A 566 26.22 4.30 2.49
CA ALA A 566 25.21 3.25 2.37
C ALA A 566 25.05 2.80 0.90
N ALA A 567 24.68 1.53 0.69
CA ALA A 567 24.48 0.96 -0.64
C ALA A 567 23.13 1.33 -1.28
N GLY A 568 22.14 1.78 -0.50
CA GLY A 568 20.83 2.13 -1.03
C GLY A 568 19.75 2.30 0.03
N TRP A 569 18.51 2.12 -0.40
CA TRP A 569 17.31 2.13 0.43
C TRP A 569 16.20 1.27 -0.19
N VAL A 570 15.29 0.78 0.64
CA VAL A 570 14.08 0.06 0.18
C VAL A 570 12.83 0.70 0.75
N TYR A 571 11.84 0.89 -0.12
CA TYR A 571 10.47 1.18 0.23
C TYR A 571 9.63 -0.10 0.14
N VAL A 572 8.72 -0.30 1.11
CA VAL A 572 7.71 -1.36 1.14
C VAL A 572 6.36 -0.75 1.51
N GLY A 573 5.29 -1.05 0.77
CA GLY A 573 3.96 -0.55 1.12
C GLY A 573 2.88 -0.85 0.09
N SER A 574 1.89 0.01 -0.01
CA SER A 574 0.75 -0.19 -0.92
C SER A 574 0.91 0.51 -2.29
N HIS A 575 1.78 1.52 -2.41
CA HIS A 575 1.87 2.38 -3.59
C HIS A 575 2.30 1.62 -4.86
N ASN A 576 1.37 1.36 -5.78
CA ASN A 576 1.75 1.00 -7.15
C ASN A 576 2.58 2.15 -7.77
N PHE A 577 3.48 1.84 -8.70
CA PHE A 577 4.30 2.87 -9.35
C PHE A 577 3.47 3.66 -10.37
N THR A 578 2.62 4.57 -9.88
CA THR A 578 1.66 5.38 -10.66
C THR A 578 1.54 6.80 -10.10
N ALA A 579 1.08 7.74 -10.94
CA ALA A 579 0.80 9.10 -10.51
C ALA A 579 -0.41 9.20 -9.57
N ALA A 580 -1.40 8.30 -9.69
CA ALA A 580 -2.55 8.23 -8.79
C ALA A 580 -2.13 7.91 -7.34
N ALA A 581 -1.16 7.01 -7.16
CA ALA A 581 -0.63 6.61 -5.85
C ALA A 581 0.39 7.60 -5.27
N TRP A 582 1.37 8.03 -6.07
CA TRP A 582 2.49 8.87 -5.61
C TRP A 582 2.27 10.38 -5.77
N GLY A 583 1.22 10.79 -6.48
CA GLY A 583 0.90 12.17 -6.79
C GLY A 583 1.49 12.66 -8.12
N ASN A 584 0.79 13.60 -8.75
CA ASN A 584 1.20 14.33 -9.95
C ASN A 584 1.53 15.79 -9.59
N LEU A 585 2.76 16.23 -9.83
CA LEU A 585 3.29 17.53 -9.42
C LEU A 585 3.25 18.55 -10.56
N SER A 586 2.43 19.59 -10.41
CA SER A 586 2.25 20.70 -11.34
C SER A 586 2.47 22.06 -10.66
N GLY A 587 2.18 23.15 -11.36
CA GLY A 587 2.50 24.52 -10.90
C GLY A 587 3.98 24.89 -11.10
N SER A 588 4.42 25.91 -10.37
CA SER A 588 5.77 26.49 -10.44
C SER A 588 6.63 26.13 -9.22
N ALA A 589 7.89 26.56 -9.19
CA ALA A 589 8.75 26.43 -8.02
C ALA A 589 8.22 27.18 -6.79
N ASP A 590 7.51 28.29 -6.97
CA ASP A 590 7.03 29.15 -5.87
C ASP A 590 5.60 28.78 -5.44
N ALA A 591 4.78 28.29 -6.39
CA ALA A 591 3.43 27.78 -6.16
C ALA A 591 3.28 26.35 -6.72
N PRO A 592 3.89 25.34 -6.08
CA PRO A 592 3.76 23.95 -6.50
C PRO A 592 2.42 23.35 -6.05
N VAL A 593 1.87 22.45 -6.85
CA VAL A 593 0.61 21.75 -6.58
C VAL A 593 0.80 20.25 -6.80
N LEU A 594 0.53 19.43 -5.80
CA LEU A 594 0.52 17.96 -5.91
C LEU A 594 -0.93 17.48 -5.87
N ASN A 595 -1.37 16.77 -6.91
CA ASN A 595 -2.67 16.10 -6.94
C ASN A 595 -2.46 14.60 -6.71
N VAL A 596 -3.13 14.03 -5.71
CA VAL A 596 -3.03 12.62 -5.32
C VAL A 596 -4.43 12.03 -5.36
N ASN A 597 -4.61 10.88 -6.01
CA ASN A 597 -5.93 10.26 -6.12
C ASN A 597 -6.17 9.22 -5.03
N ASN A 598 -5.14 8.45 -4.65
CA ASN A 598 -5.28 7.32 -3.74
C ASN A 598 -4.82 7.64 -2.32
N TYR A 599 -5.41 6.93 -1.34
CA TYR A 599 -4.81 6.77 -0.03
C TYR A 599 -3.86 5.58 -0.06
N GLU A 600 -2.59 5.79 0.23
CA GLU A 600 -1.54 4.78 0.19
C GLU A 600 -0.63 4.93 1.41
N LEU A 601 0.02 3.85 1.85
CA LEU A 601 1.01 3.92 2.92
C LEU A 601 2.13 2.94 2.64
N GLY A 602 3.36 3.42 2.80
CA GLY A 602 4.53 2.57 2.91
C GLY A 602 5.51 3.07 3.96
N VAL A 603 6.61 2.34 4.06
CA VAL A 603 7.76 2.62 4.91
C VAL A 603 9.02 2.59 4.05
N VAL A 604 10.00 3.44 4.35
CA VAL A 604 11.33 3.39 3.76
C VAL A 604 12.39 3.10 4.82
N MET A 605 13.38 2.29 4.46
CA MET A 605 14.47 1.83 5.32
C MET A 605 15.82 1.97 4.58
N PRO A 606 16.92 2.33 5.28
CA PRO A 606 18.25 2.35 4.70
C PRO A 606 18.76 0.93 4.43
N LEU A 607 19.64 0.78 3.43
CA LEU A 607 20.33 -0.46 3.11
C LEU A 607 21.84 -0.19 3.09
N GLN A 608 22.57 -0.78 4.04
CA GLN A 608 23.96 -0.42 4.28
C GLN A 608 24.90 -1.07 3.26
N THR A 609 24.67 -2.35 2.95
CA THR A 609 25.54 -3.14 2.08
C THR A 609 24.86 -3.53 0.76
N VAL A 610 25.64 -3.82 -0.27
CA VAL A 610 25.13 -4.37 -1.55
C VAL A 610 24.38 -5.69 -1.33
N GLN A 611 24.77 -6.46 -0.31
CA GLN A 611 24.06 -7.69 0.06
C GLN A 611 22.67 -7.38 0.62
N ASP A 612 22.49 -6.29 1.38
CA ASP A 612 21.18 -5.85 1.87
C ASP A 612 20.28 -5.48 0.68
N VAL A 613 20.82 -4.77 -0.31
CA VAL A 613 20.09 -4.40 -1.55
C VAL A 613 19.66 -5.62 -2.36
N ASN A 614 20.50 -6.66 -2.42
CA ASN A 614 20.12 -7.93 -3.05
C ASN A 614 19.08 -8.70 -2.22
N SER A 615 19.26 -8.74 -0.89
CA SER A 615 18.43 -9.53 0.02
C SER A 615 17.08 -8.90 0.32
N ALA A 616 16.94 -7.57 0.19
CA ALA A 616 15.67 -6.87 0.40
C ALA A 616 14.64 -7.22 -0.69
N SER A 617 15.09 -7.46 -1.92
CA SER A 617 14.24 -7.62 -3.10
C SER A 617 13.40 -8.90 -3.09
N ALA A 618 12.16 -8.79 -3.58
CA ALA A 618 11.29 -9.93 -3.84
C ALA A 618 11.56 -10.56 -5.23
N TRP A 619 12.25 -9.86 -6.13
CA TRP A 619 12.51 -10.32 -7.50
C TRP A 619 13.97 -10.71 -7.75
N GLU A 620 14.20 -11.53 -8.78
CA GLU A 620 15.54 -11.89 -9.25
C GLU A 620 16.34 -10.63 -9.63
N ARG A 621 17.54 -10.44 -9.04
CA ARG A 621 18.39 -9.27 -9.32
C ARG A 621 19.69 -9.65 -10.04
N PRO A 622 20.14 -8.85 -11.03
CA PRO A 622 19.44 -7.71 -11.63
C PRO A 622 18.21 -8.18 -12.44
N PRO A 623 17.08 -7.45 -12.40
CA PRO A 623 15.86 -7.88 -13.10
C PRO A 623 16.10 -7.91 -14.61
N ARG A 624 15.64 -8.97 -15.27
CA ARG A 624 15.81 -9.19 -16.71
C ARG A 624 15.08 -8.10 -17.50
N LYS A 625 15.78 -7.37 -18.37
CA LYS A 625 15.14 -6.38 -19.25
C LYS A 625 14.18 -7.04 -20.25
N TYR A 626 13.06 -6.37 -20.54
CA TYR A 626 12.16 -6.77 -21.64
C TYR A 626 12.90 -6.71 -22.99
N THR A 627 12.65 -7.73 -23.81
CA THR A 627 13.04 -7.83 -25.22
C THR A 627 11.93 -7.28 -26.13
N ALA A 628 12.12 -7.35 -27.45
CA ALA A 628 11.08 -6.97 -28.41
C ALA A 628 9.84 -7.90 -28.39
N ASP A 629 10.04 -9.17 -28.00
CA ASP A 629 9.00 -10.20 -27.99
C ASP A 629 8.25 -10.26 -26.64
N ASP A 630 8.78 -9.61 -25.60
CA ASP A 630 8.14 -9.56 -24.29
C ASP A 630 6.92 -8.62 -24.29
N VAL A 631 5.74 -9.20 -24.02
CA VAL A 631 4.54 -8.44 -23.68
C VAL A 631 4.28 -8.53 -22.16
N PRO A 632 3.85 -7.45 -21.50
CA PRO A 632 3.44 -7.51 -20.11
C PRO A 632 2.19 -8.37 -19.98
N TRP A 633 1.94 -8.91 -18.79
CA TRP A 633 0.63 -9.50 -18.49
C TRP A 633 -0.48 -8.45 -18.61
N MET A 634 -1.55 -8.79 -19.34
CA MET A 634 -2.75 -7.95 -19.47
C MET A 634 -3.99 -8.78 -19.12
N GLN A 635 -4.50 -8.59 -17.91
CA GLN A 635 -5.62 -9.40 -17.37
C GLN A 635 -6.86 -9.38 -18.26
N GLU A 636 -7.14 -8.27 -18.95
CA GLU A 636 -8.35 -8.09 -19.75
C GLU A 636 -8.41 -8.97 -20.99
N GLU A 637 -7.24 -9.26 -21.59
CA GLU A 637 -7.09 -10.15 -22.75
C GLU A 637 -7.05 -11.63 -22.36
N ASN A 638 -6.90 -11.89 -21.06
CA ASN A 638 -6.71 -13.20 -20.47
C ASN A 638 -7.81 -13.55 -19.48
N ARG A 639 -9.00 -12.91 -19.54
CA ARG A 639 -10.12 -13.14 -18.62
C ARG A 639 -10.57 -14.61 -18.57
N GLN A 640 -10.45 -15.35 -19.67
CA GLN A 640 -10.69 -16.80 -19.74
C GLN A 640 -9.66 -17.66 -18.98
N LEU A 641 -8.63 -17.05 -18.38
CA LEU A 641 -7.55 -17.71 -17.63
C LEU A 641 -7.51 -17.31 -16.14
N LEU A 642 -8.54 -16.59 -15.66
CA LEU A 642 -8.66 -16.01 -14.32
C LEU A 642 -9.71 -16.72 -13.46
#